data_AF-A0A2E2FN09-F1
#
_entry.id   AF-A0A2E2FN09-F1
#
_cell.length_a   1.000
_cell.length_b   1.000
_cell.length_c   1.000
_cell.angle_alpha   90.00
_cell.angle_beta   90.00
_cell.angle_gamma   90.00
#
_symmetry.space_group_name_H-M   'P 1'
#
loop_
_entity.id
_entity.type
_entity.pdbx_description
1 polymer ?
#
loop_
_entity_poly.entity_id
_entity_poly.type
_entity_poly.pdbx_seq_one_letter_code
_entity_poly.pdbx_strand_id
1 'polypeptide(L)'
;MAKQNLGARIGKSFTSRGINVRQNILKSQDISHVVKAINTARSVTRPDRRLLLDLFENILIDGHLDSVTDKRMKALSNKRIKYSLEDGKEDENMRDNVVQTPWFYDLTKAFSERPVWGATIAELIIKNGIISKTKKINRKLMIPEEGKLLWDENNREDFIYYEDDPSYSRTLLSFGGAEFGKLFKAAQYVIYKRGGFGDWAQFAEIFGMPFRIGKYEGWDQEGRKQLLTELENMGGAAYAAIPRQTDIEFKDSNSAGKSEVFHDLIEMCNSEMSKIFLGQTMTTDNGSSKSQSEVHKEVESEIILADMIEYEYHLNWEFKDKLVNLGINPPKGRFHFDETENLPIEKFIDVAIKVASKVPIEDAWWYKTFNCDPPKQAIKKTKEQTKKDDEDGGGDPKPEPEPENSLNPMNYILPPGTNIEMNYTPNQDENKLIDELFNGTAASYSPAVLSRWFQRLGGAIRSNLSVGTSYNEPDHISGLMLEMNMHRFGWNKSLGLIYELNQALDISENYSDFKKKALLVMGKFDSYLETEYNQAIAVSQNARRWNDIKANQETFPYWQYTTAGDSHVRSSHADLDGKVFSVSDKSAGSFVPPNGYGCRCSLRKLTKAQATKIGISKASDAIAAMGDEELSRMKKGGFYGNKGEANEIWRLNQAYVDQIPSNGKKPISKLTYQDAGLESSATLRKLQKNKLPKSEDTAQSILENFDKSAQEYNGQKRVLLKDYSGRNVAVSRNVLDDHLKGKYVNDNEERQRIYSNVKSILQNPDEVWLNEYKIGKFQYNFVKHYNDETMVVNAEISKYGFDLKTWYKGKMSQDSFRKGLVIKK
;
A
#
# COMPACT_ATOMS: atom_id res chain seq x y z
N MET A 1 -28.19 -25.22 44.96
CA MET A 1 -27.54 -26.14 45.91
C MET A 1 -27.46 -27.50 45.21
N ALA A 2 -26.31 -27.92 44.68
CA ALA A 2 -25.26 -28.69 45.37
C ALA A 2 -25.83 -30.01 45.94
N LYS A 3 -25.24 -31.20 45.82
CA LYS A 3 -23.94 -31.69 45.34
C LYS A 3 -23.96 -33.23 45.57
N GLN A 4 -23.14 -33.97 44.82
CA GLN A 4 -22.35 -35.14 45.28
C GLN A 4 -23.12 -36.41 45.69
N ASN A 5 -22.62 -37.65 45.62
CA ASN A 5 -21.29 -38.29 45.57
C ASN A 5 -21.62 -39.81 45.42
N LEU A 6 -20.80 -40.76 44.97
CA LEU A 6 -19.48 -41.20 45.43
C LEU A 6 -19.12 -42.44 44.58
N GLY A 7 -17.88 -42.52 44.10
CA GLY A 7 -17.32 -43.76 43.57
C GLY A 7 -16.79 -44.69 44.65
N ALA A 8 -16.49 -45.93 44.26
CA ALA A 8 -15.22 -46.65 44.47
C ALA A 8 -15.43 -48.17 44.59
N ARG A 9 -14.74 -48.97 43.77
CA ARG A 9 -14.08 -50.23 44.19
C ARG A 9 -12.81 -50.49 43.35
N ILE A 10 -11.83 -51.07 44.04
CA ILE A 10 -10.38 -51.17 43.77
C ILE A 10 -10.00 -52.63 43.42
N GLY A 11 -8.96 -52.81 42.58
CA GLY A 11 -8.09 -54.01 42.47
C GLY A 11 -8.46 -55.02 41.36
N LYS A 12 -7.57 -55.61 40.54
CA LYS A 12 -6.12 -55.84 40.59
C LYS A 12 -5.48 -55.96 39.17
N SER A 13 -4.29 -55.37 39.06
CA SER A 13 -3.08 -55.68 38.27
C SER A 13 -3.15 -56.41 36.91
N PHE A 14 -2.64 -55.73 35.87
CA PHE A 14 -1.72 -56.34 34.89
C PHE A 14 -0.53 -55.40 34.67
N THR A 15 0.67 -55.86 35.04
CA THR A 15 1.95 -55.32 34.62
C THR A 15 2.20 -55.77 33.18
N SER A 16 1.89 -54.87 32.24
CA SER A 16 2.53 -54.86 30.92
C SER A 16 3.56 -53.73 30.95
N ARG A 17 4.71 -53.91 30.29
CA ARG A 17 5.66 -52.83 29.97
C ARG A 17 4.92 -51.82 29.07
N GLY A 18 4.07 -51.00 29.67
CA GLY A 18 3.27 -50.01 29.00
C GLY A 18 4.06 -48.73 28.97
N ILE A 19 4.55 -48.36 27.79
CA ILE A 19 4.80 -46.95 27.48
C ILE A 19 3.49 -46.24 27.85
N ASN A 20 3.51 -45.46 28.94
CA ASN A 20 2.36 -44.65 29.34
C ASN A 20 2.22 -43.52 28.32
N VAL A 21 1.59 -43.83 27.18
CA VAL A 21 1.14 -42.81 26.24
C VAL A 21 -0.06 -42.13 26.89
N ARG A 22 0.21 -41.04 27.62
CA ARG A 22 -0.87 -40.15 28.05
C ARG A 22 -1.44 -39.47 26.83
N GLN A 23 -2.76 -39.48 26.71
CA GLN A 23 -3.44 -38.66 25.72
C GLN A 23 -3.11 -37.20 26.01
N ASN A 24 -2.74 -36.46 24.97
CA ASN A 24 -2.47 -35.03 25.09
C ASN A 24 -3.82 -34.32 25.28
N ILE A 25 -4.10 -33.88 26.51
CA ILE A 25 -5.36 -33.20 26.84
C ILE A 25 -5.10 -31.69 26.80
N LEU A 26 -5.73 -31.01 25.84
CA LEU A 26 -5.70 -29.56 25.73
C LEU A 26 -6.42 -28.94 26.94
N LYS A 27 -5.77 -28.01 27.63
CA LYS A 27 -6.32 -27.26 28.77
C LYS A 27 -6.41 -25.78 28.43
N SER A 28 -7.38 -25.07 29.04
CA SER A 28 -7.44 -23.60 28.98
C SER A 28 -6.13 -23.00 29.48
N GLN A 29 -5.55 -22.07 28.73
CA GLN A 29 -4.25 -21.46 29.03
C GLN A 29 -4.44 -19.98 29.36
N ASP A 30 -3.90 -19.56 30.50
CA ASP A 30 -3.84 -18.15 30.92
C ASP A 30 -2.40 -17.63 30.85
N ILE A 31 -2.22 -16.31 30.94
CA ILE A 31 -0.89 -15.68 30.94
C ILE A 31 0.03 -16.24 32.04
N SER A 32 -0.54 -16.65 33.18
CA SER A 32 0.18 -17.28 34.29
C SER A 32 0.80 -18.62 33.89
N HIS A 33 0.13 -19.40 33.04
CA HIS A 33 0.64 -20.66 32.50
C HIS A 33 1.81 -20.42 31.54
N VAL A 34 1.72 -19.38 30.71
CA VAL A 34 2.82 -18.95 29.83
C VAL A 34 4.04 -18.58 30.67
N VAL A 35 3.88 -17.69 31.64
CA VAL A 35 4.98 -17.23 32.50
C VAL A 35 5.62 -18.42 33.23
N LYS A 36 4.82 -19.35 33.74
CA LYS A 36 5.32 -20.58 34.36
C LYS A 36 6.12 -21.45 33.39
N ALA A 37 5.60 -21.68 32.18
CA ALA A 37 6.29 -22.45 31.15
C ALA A 37 7.62 -21.80 30.77
N ILE A 38 7.64 -20.47 30.61
CA ILE A 38 8.84 -19.68 30.30
C ILE A 38 9.88 -19.80 31.42
N ASN A 39 9.47 -19.59 32.66
CA ASN A 39 10.38 -19.64 33.81
C ASN A 39 10.98 -21.03 34.01
N THR A 40 10.19 -22.08 33.73
CA THR A 40 10.63 -23.48 33.82
C THR A 40 11.62 -23.82 32.70
N ALA A 41 11.36 -23.34 31.49
CA ALA A 41 12.27 -23.53 30.35
C ALA A 41 13.59 -22.75 30.49
N ARG A 42 13.55 -21.55 31.07
CA ARG A 42 14.72 -20.68 31.28
C ARG A 42 15.54 -20.97 32.54
N SER A 43 15.14 -21.98 33.31
CA SER A 43 15.84 -22.35 34.54
C SER A 43 17.29 -22.72 34.23
N VAL A 44 18.24 -21.92 34.73
CA VAL A 44 19.69 -22.13 34.50
C VAL A 44 20.19 -23.42 35.16
N THR A 45 19.59 -23.81 36.27
CA THR A 45 20.03 -24.98 37.06
C THR A 45 19.35 -26.28 36.63
N ARG A 46 18.17 -26.21 36.01
CA ARG A 46 17.41 -27.38 35.56
C ARG A 46 16.42 -26.97 34.45
N PRO A 47 16.88 -26.82 33.20
CA PRO A 47 16.01 -26.43 32.09
C PRO A 47 14.99 -27.53 31.77
N ASP A 48 13.71 -27.14 31.68
CA ASP A 48 12.62 -28.06 31.32
C ASP A 48 11.61 -27.39 30.37
N ARG A 49 11.66 -27.84 29.11
CA ARG A 49 10.88 -27.30 28.01
C ARG A 49 9.52 -27.97 27.82
N ARG A 50 9.18 -29.02 28.58
CA ARG A 50 7.96 -29.83 28.35
C ARG A 50 6.68 -28.99 28.41
N LEU A 51 6.54 -28.18 29.46
CA LEU A 51 5.40 -27.26 29.61
C LEU A 51 5.32 -26.22 28.48
N LEU A 52 6.48 -25.79 27.95
CA LEU A 52 6.55 -24.85 26.85
C LEU A 52 6.13 -25.52 25.53
N LEU A 53 6.54 -26.77 25.30
CA LEU A 53 6.17 -27.55 24.12
C LEU A 53 4.68 -27.91 24.11
N ASP A 54 4.09 -28.25 25.27
CA ASP A 54 2.64 -28.45 25.40
C ASP A 54 1.87 -27.15 25.07
N LEU A 55 2.40 -26.00 25.48
CA LEU A 55 1.84 -24.69 25.13
C LEU A 55 1.92 -24.45 23.61
N PHE A 56 3.04 -24.78 22.97
CA PHE A 56 3.22 -24.65 21.52
C PHE A 56 2.21 -25.48 20.73
N GLU A 57 1.98 -26.73 21.12
CA GLU A 57 0.97 -27.60 20.51
C GLU A 57 -0.45 -27.01 20.67
N ASN A 58 -0.74 -26.33 21.78
CA ASN A 58 -2.04 -25.72 22.03
C ASN A 58 -2.26 -24.43 21.21
N ILE A 59 -1.25 -23.58 21.06
CA ILE A 59 -1.40 -22.29 20.34
C ILE A 59 -1.48 -22.47 18.83
N LEU A 60 -0.86 -23.51 18.27
CA LEU A 60 -0.91 -23.82 16.83
C LEU A 60 -2.30 -24.21 16.31
N ILE A 61 -3.28 -24.40 17.19
CA ILE A 61 -4.69 -24.55 16.81
C ILE A 61 -5.24 -23.23 16.22
N ASP A 62 -4.61 -22.07 16.51
CA ASP A 62 -4.98 -20.80 15.89
C ASP A 62 -4.66 -20.81 14.38
N GLY A 63 -5.70 -20.67 13.55
CA GLY A 63 -5.56 -20.79 12.09
C GLY A 63 -4.70 -19.72 11.43
N HIS A 64 -4.59 -18.52 12.04
CA HIS A 64 -3.67 -17.50 11.53
C HIS A 64 -2.23 -17.93 11.77
N LEU A 65 -1.91 -18.28 13.01
CA LEU A 65 -0.58 -18.74 13.40
C LEU A 65 -0.14 -19.97 12.59
N ASP A 66 -1.02 -20.96 12.40
CA ASP A 66 -0.72 -22.14 11.59
C ASP A 66 -0.36 -21.74 10.15
N SER A 67 -1.16 -20.88 9.52
CA SER A 67 -0.93 -20.39 8.15
C SER A 67 0.43 -19.70 7.98
N VAL A 68 0.78 -18.73 8.84
CA VAL A 68 2.07 -18.02 8.74
C VAL A 68 3.27 -18.92 9.04
N THR A 69 3.14 -19.88 9.96
CA THR A 69 4.21 -20.84 10.23
C THR A 69 4.43 -21.79 9.06
N ASP A 70 3.34 -22.35 8.52
CA ASP A 70 3.37 -23.28 7.39
C ASP A 70 3.91 -22.62 6.12
N LYS A 71 3.53 -21.37 5.85
CA LYS A 71 4.07 -20.59 4.73
C LYS A 71 5.60 -20.52 4.77
N ARG A 72 6.18 -20.16 5.94
CA ARG A 72 7.65 -20.09 6.10
C ARG A 72 8.31 -21.46 5.95
N MET A 73 7.76 -22.50 6.58
CA MET A 73 8.32 -23.86 6.50
C MET A 73 8.30 -24.41 5.06
N LYS A 74 7.20 -24.20 4.34
CA LYS A 74 7.05 -24.59 2.93
C LYS A 74 7.95 -23.80 2.00
N ALA A 75 8.19 -22.52 2.27
CA ALA A 75 9.03 -21.68 1.43
C ALA A 75 10.45 -22.25 1.30
N LEU A 76 11.02 -22.79 2.39
CA LEU A 76 12.31 -23.49 2.36
C LEU A 76 12.20 -24.88 1.72
N SER A 77 11.22 -25.67 2.16
CA SER A 77 11.05 -27.07 1.73
C SER A 77 10.76 -27.22 0.22
N ASN A 78 10.19 -26.18 -0.40
CA ASN A 78 9.88 -26.15 -1.84
C ASN A 78 11.08 -25.79 -2.71
N LYS A 79 12.15 -25.22 -2.13
CA LYS A 79 13.34 -24.81 -2.87
C LYS A 79 14.20 -26.03 -3.18
N ARG A 80 14.72 -26.09 -4.40
CA ARG A 80 15.57 -27.21 -4.85
C ARG A 80 16.98 -27.00 -4.34
N ILE A 81 17.59 -28.08 -3.85
CA ILE A 81 18.99 -28.12 -3.43
C ILE A 81 19.75 -28.87 -4.52
N LYS A 82 20.98 -28.44 -4.81
CA LYS A 82 21.89 -29.11 -5.76
C LYS A 82 23.21 -29.40 -5.08
N TYR A 83 23.86 -30.47 -5.53
CA TYR A 83 25.25 -30.75 -5.18
C TYR A 83 26.14 -30.42 -6.37
N SER A 84 26.91 -29.34 -6.28
CA SER A 84 27.83 -28.92 -7.34
C SER A 84 29.27 -29.28 -7.01
N LEU A 85 29.96 -29.83 -8.00
CA LEU A 85 31.41 -30.08 -7.99
C LEU A 85 32.20 -28.76 -8.11
N GLU A 86 33.51 -28.82 -7.89
CA GLU A 86 34.41 -27.66 -8.05
C GLU A 86 34.37 -27.03 -9.46
N ASP A 87 34.04 -27.81 -10.50
CA ASP A 87 33.87 -27.34 -11.88
C ASP A 87 32.49 -26.71 -12.17
N GLY A 88 31.64 -26.63 -11.14
CA GLY A 88 30.29 -26.04 -11.21
C GLY A 88 29.21 -26.98 -11.76
N LYS A 89 29.56 -28.18 -12.23
CA LYS A 89 28.56 -29.16 -12.69
C LYS A 89 27.88 -29.85 -11.52
N GLU A 90 26.60 -30.17 -11.70
CA GLU A 90 25.85 -30.97 -10.74
C GLU A 90 26.29 -32.44 -10.80
N ASP A 91 26.52 -33.04 -9.63
CA ASP A 91 26.88 -34.45 -9.53
C ASP A 91 25.63 -35.34 -9.59
N GLU A 92 25.52 -36.19 -10.61
CA GLU A 92 24.35 -37.03 -10.86
C GLU A 92 24.13 -38.06 -9.76
N ASN A 93 25.20 -38.62 -9.20
CA ASN A 93 25.12 -39.62 -8.14
C ASN A 93 24.59 -39.03 -6.83
N MET A 94 25.11 -37.87 -6.42
CA MET A 94 24.60 -37.13 -5.26
C MET A 94 23.17 -36.62 -5.49
N ARG A 95 22.83 -36.20 -6.70
CA ARG A 95 21.46 -35.80 -7.04
C ARG A 95 20.48 -36.95 -6.83
N ASP A 96 20.74 -38.11 -7.43
CA ASP A 96 19.75 -39.19 -7.50
C ASP A 96 19.70 -40.03 -6.21
N ASN A 97 20.84 -40.22 -5.53
CA ASN A 97 20.92 -41.09 -4.34
C ASN A 97 20.90 -40.37 -2.99
N VAL A 98 21.05 -39.04 -2.98
CA VAL A 98 21.01 -38.23 -1.75
C VAL A 98 19.92 -37.18 -1.83
N VAL A 99 20.04 -36.22 -2.76
CA VAL A 99 19.20 -35.02 -2.78
C VAL A 99 17.75 -35.32 -3.18
N GLN A 100 17.53 -36.11 -4.24
CA GLN A 100 16.20 -36.45 -4.76
C GLN A 100 15.59 -37.68 -4.06
N THR A 101 15.81 -37.81 -2.76
CA THR A 101 15.30 -38.93 -1.97
C THR A 101 14.23 -38.47 -0.97
N PRO A 102 13.23 -39.33 -0.65
CA PRO A 102 12.20 -38.99 0.35
C PRO A 102 12.79 -38.66 1.73
N TRP A 103 13.85 -39.37 2.13
CA TRP A 103 14.46 -39.18 3.44
C TRP A 103 15.20 -37.84 3.54
N PHE A 104 15.76 -37.33 2.44
CA PHE A 104 16.40 -36.00 2.43
C PHE A 104 15.37 -34.87 2.44
N TYR A 105 14.20 -35.08 1.82
CA TYR A 105 13.07 -34.18 1.98
C TYR A 105 12.58 -34.14 3.43
N ASP A 106 12.45 -35.29 4.10
CA ASP A 106 12.09 -35.36 5.52
C ASP A 106 13.13 -34.68 6.43
N LEU A 107 14.42 -34.75 6.08
CA LEU A 107 15.48 -34.02 6.77
C LEU A 107 15.34 -32.50 6.62
N THR A 108 15.09 -32.04 5.40
CA THR A 108 14.85 -30.62 5.09
C THR A 108 13.61 -30.10 5.81
N LYS A 109 12.55 -30.91 5.88
CA LYS A 109 11.35 -30.60 6.66
C LYS A 109 11.63 -30.53 8.16
N ALA A 110 12.47 -31.42 8.70
CA ALA A 110 12.87 -31.36 10.10
C ALA A 110 13.65 -30.06 10.41
N PHE A 111 14.54 -29.64 9.50
CA PHE A 111 15.25 -28.36 9.64
C PHE A 111 14.30 -27.16 9.55
N SER A 112 13.35 -27.15 8.61
CA SER A 112 12.45 -26.00 8.41
C SER A 112 11.54 -25.71 9.61
N GLU A 113 11.30 -26.71 10.47
CA GLU A 113 10.58 -26.52 11.73
C GLU A 113 11.40 -25.78 12.81
N ARG A 114 12.74 -25.74 12.71
CA ARG A 114 13.64 -25.12 13.70
C ARG A 114 13.30 -23.65 14.00
N PRO A 115 13.14 -22.73 13.03
CA PRO A 115 12.80 -21.35 13.33
C PRO A 115 11.47 -21.20 14.08
N VAL A 116 10.55 -22.16 13.94
CA VAL A 116 9.23 -22.15 14.56
C VAL A 116 9.28 -22.72 15.98
N TRP A 117 9.80 -23.95 16.13
CA TRP A 117 9.77 -24.74 17.36
C TRP A 117 11.04 -24.62 18.22
N GLY A 118 12.13 -24.11 17.66
CA GLY A 118 13.47 -24.11 18.27
C GLY A 118 14.25 -25.38 17.94
N ALA A 119 15.11 -25.81 18.86
CA ALA A 119 15.97 -26.97 18.68
C ALA A 119 15.24 -28.20 18.12
N THR A 120 15.81 -28.83 17.11
CA THR A 120 15.25 -30.00 16.46
C THR A 120 16.33 -31.01 16.16
N ILE A 121 16.15 -32.27 16.58
CA ILE A 121 17.06 -33.37 16.24
C ILE A 121 16.37 -34.32 15.26
N ALA A 122 17.10 -34.66 14.20
CA ALA A 122 16.71 -35.64 13.20
C ALA A 122 17.68 -36.82 13.19
N GLU A 123 17.14 -38.04 13.23
CA GLU A 123 17.90 -39.29 13.17
C GLU A 123 17.81 -39.91 11.78
N LEU A 124 18.95 -40.23 11.19
CA LEU A 124 19.03 -41.00 9.95
C LEU A 124 18.94 -42.50 10.27
N ILE A 125 17.85 -43.15 9.85
CA ILE A 125 17.64 -44.58 10.05
C ILE A 125 18.23 -45.36 8.88
N ILE A 126 19.23 -46.18 9.18
CA ILE A 126 19.93 -47.03 8.21
C ILE A 126 19.25 -48.40 8.17
N LYS A 127 18.97 -48.90 6.95
CA LYS A 127 18.59 -50.30 6.72
C LYS A 127 19.38 -50.83 5.53
N ASN A 128 19.97 -52.01 5.68
CA ASN A 128 20.75 -52.68 4.62
C ASN A 128 21.86 -51.79 4.02
N GLY A 129 22.51 -50.95 4.83
CA GLY A 129 23.59 -50.08 4.36
C GLY A 129 23.15 -48.83 3.60
N ILE A 130 21.84 -48.55 3.51
CA ILE A 130 21.28 -47.35 2.86
C ILE A 130 20.43 -46.58 3.87
N ILE A 131 20.40 -45.25 3.74
CA ILE A 131 19.51 -44.38 4.53
C ILE A 131 18.06 -44.64 4.07
N SER A 132 17.26 -45.21 4.97
CA SER A 132 15.89 -45.61 4.65
C SER A 132 14.87 -44.50 4.92
N LYS A 133 15.06 -43.73 6.00
CA LYS A 133 14.19 -42.62 6.38
C LYS A 133 14.88 -41.69 7.38
N THR A 134 14.37 -40.48 7.45
CA THR A 134 14.73 -39.53 8.52
C THR A 134 13.61 -39.54 9.56
N LYS A 135 13.97 -39.70 10.84
CA LYS A 135 13.03 -39.69 11.96
C LYS A 135 13.31 -38.49 12.85
N LYS A 136 12.33 -37.60 13.01
CA LYS A 136 12.40 -36.52 13.99
C LYS A 136 12.26 -37.08 15.40
N ILE A 137 13.17 -36.70 16.29
CA ILE A 137 13.09 -37.06 17.70
C ILE A 137 12.04 -36.19 18.39
N ASN A 138 11.31 -36.77 19.34
CA ASN A 138 10.33 -36.02 20.12
C ASN A 138 11.05 -34.93 20.93
N ARG A 139 10.69 -33.67 20.70
CA ARG A 139 11.30 -32.49 21.34
C ARG A 139 11.19 -32.52 22.87
N LYS A 140 10.20 -33.22 23.43
CA LYS A 140 10.01 -33.39 24.89
C LYS A 140 11.12 -34.23 25.54
N LEU A 141 11.83 -35.03 24.76
CA LEU A 141 12.98 -35.83 25.20
C LEU A 141 14.31 -35.07 25.11
N MET A 142 14.33 -33.88 24.52
CA MET A 142 15.56 -33.14 24.24
C MET A 142 15.83 -32.10 25.34
N ILE A 143 17.10 -32.00 25.76
CA ILE A 143 17.62 -30.89 26.58
C ILE A 143 18.81 -30.26 25.84
N PRO A 144 18.54 -29.38 24.87
CA PRO A 144 19.57 -28.77 24.02
C PRO A 144 20.61 -27.95 24.80
N GLU A 145 20.22 -27.33 25.92
CA GLU A 145 21.11 -26.54 26.77
C GLU A 145 22.26 -27.36 27.37
N GLU A 146 22.04 -28.66 27.54
CA GLU A 146 23.00 -29.59 28.17
C GLU A 146 23.53 -30.64 27.18
N GLY A 147 23.12 -30.60 25.91
CA GLY A 147 23.48 -31.63 24.92
C GLY A 147 22.92 -33.02 25.22
N LYS A 148 21.81 -33.12 25.97
CA LYS A 148 21.25 -34.38 26.46
C LYS A 148 19.98 -34.81 25.71
N LEU A 149 19.85 -36.11 25.51
CA LEU A 149 18.62 -36.76 25.05
C LEU A 149 18.16 -37.81 26.07
N LEU A 150 16.91 -37.70 26.52
CA LEU A 150 16.30 -38.57 27.52
C LEU A 150 15.72 -39.84 26.86
N TRP A 151 15.78 -40.97 27.57
CA TRP A 151 15.11 -42.20 27.14
C TRP A 151 13.61 -42.21 27.43
N ASP A 152 13.21 -41.58 28.54
CA ASP A 152 11.83 -41.44 28.98
C ASP A 152 11.59 -39.98 29.40
N GLU A 153 10.45 -39.41 28.98
CA GLU A 153 10.02 -38.07 29.35
C GLU A 153 9.93 -37.88 30.88
N ASN A 154 9.73 -38.97 31.64
CA ASN A 154 9.56 -38.94 33.10
C ASN A 154 10.86 -39.20 33.87
N ASN A 155 11.86 -39.82 33.25
CA ASN A 155 13.13 -40.16 33.88
C ASN A 155 14.26 -39.29 33.31
N ARG A 156 14.62 -38.25 34.05
CA ARG A 156 15.66 -37.30 33.64
C ARG A 156 17.08 -37.73 34.00
N GLU A 157 17.22 -38.79 34.80
CA GLU A 157 18.53 -39.34 35.20
C GLU A 157 19.07 -40.32 34.15
N ASP A 158 18.21 -40.79 33.24
CA ASP A 158 18.56 -41.72 32.17
C ASP A 158 18.62 -40.99 30.82
N PHE A 159 19.82 -40.63 30.41
CA PHE A 159 20.07 -39.79 29.24
C PHE A 159 21.36 -40.17 28.51
N ILE A 160 21.45 -39.74 27.25
CA ILE A 160 22.67 -39.81 26.43
C ILE A 160 23.15 -38.39 26.10
N TYR A 161 24.47 -38.21 26.01
CA TYR A 161 25.07 -37.02 25.41
C TYR A 161 25.15 -37.24 23.90
N TYR A 162 24.21 -36.67 23.15
CA TYR A 162 24.03 -37.02 21.74
C TYR A 162 25.13 -36.45 20.82
N GLU A 163 25.89 -35.46 21.31
CA GLU A 163 27.03 -34.86 20.60
C GLU A 163 28.34 -35.63 20.84
N ASP A 164 28.53 -36.15 22.06
CA ASP A 164 29.76 -36.82 22.47
C ASP A 164 29.74 -38.33 22.25
N ASP A 165 28.56 -38.97 22.25
CA ASP A 165 28.46 -40.42 22.09
C ASP A 165 28.77 -40.84 20.63
N PRO A 166 29.83 -41.65 20.38
CA PRO A 166 30.22 -42.05 19.03
C PRO A 166 29.17 -42.87 18.28
N SER A 167 28.23 -43.50 18.99
CA SER A 167 27.18 -44.34 18.40
C SER A 167 26.05 -43.51 17.80
N TYR A 168 25.75 -42.36 18.41
CA TYR A 168 24.62 -41.50 18.05
C TYR A 168 25.04 -40.26 17.25
N SER A 169 26.23 -39.72 17.52
CA SER A 169 26.82 -38.60 16.77
C SER A 169 26.98 -38.89 15.27
N ARG A 170 27.01 -40.16 14.86
CA ARG A 170 27.10 -40.58 13.44
C ARG A 170 25.79 -40.45 12.67
N THR A 171 24.65 -40.59 13.33
CA THR A 171 23.32 -40.66 12.68
C THR A 171 22.40 -39.50 13.05
N LEU A 172 22.64 -38.83 14.17
CA LEU A 172 21.85 -37.68 14.62
C LEU A 172 22.38 -36.38 14.02
N LEU A 173 21.46 -35.56 13.50
CA LEU A 173 21.70 -34.16 13.13
C LEU A 173 20.93 -33.28 14.10
N SER A 174 21.63 -32.33 14.73
CA SER A 174 21.04 -31.34 15.62
C SER A 174 20.94 -30.01 14.89
N PHE A 175 19.75 -29.43 14.86
CA PHE A 175 19.49 -28.15 14.25
C PHE A 175 19.12 -27.14 15.33
N GLY A 176 19.96 -26.12 15.50
CA GLY A 176 19.85 -25.12 16.55
C GLY A 176 20.27 -25.61 17.95
N GLY A 177 20.42 -24.67 18.88
CA GLY A 177 20.86 -24.94 20.26
C GLY A 177 19.81 -24.55 21.30
N ALA A 178 20.24 -23.82 22.34
CA ALA A 178 19.40 -23.39 23.47
C ALA A 178 18.25 -22.41 23.11
N GLU A 179 17.94 -22.16 21.84
CA GLU A 179 16.86 -21.25 21.43
C GLU A 179 15.47 -21.88 21.60
N PHE A 180 14.48 -21.05 21.92
CA PHE A 180 13.09 -21.47 22.20
C PHE A 180 12.14 -21.37 20.98
N GLY A 181 12.68 -21.07 19.79
CA GLY A 181 11.87 -20.86 18.58
C GLY A 181 11.02 -19.59 18.62
N LYS A 182 10.33 -19.31 17.51
CA LYS A 182 9.47 -18.13 17.38
C LYS A 182 8.09 -18.29 18.03
N LEU A 183 7.61 -19.52 18.20
CA LEU A 183 6.35 -19.79 18.93
C LEU A 183 6.38 -19.25 20.37
N PHE A 184 7.56 -19.21 20.98
CA PHE A 184 7.79 -18.56 22.27
C PHE A 184 7.27 -17.11 22.31
N LYS A 185 7.56 -16.33 21.27
CA LYS A 185 7.15 -14.92 21.16
C LYS A 185 5.67 -14.79 20.76
N ALA A 186 5.18 -15.70 19.94
CA ALA A 186 3.81 -15.70 19.44
C ALA A 186 2.77 -16.08 20.53
N ALA A 187 3.17 -16.88 21.52
CA ALA A 187 2.27 -17.44 22.54
C ALA A 187 1.40 -16.39 23.25
N GLN A 188 1.97 -15.24 23.61
CA GLN A 188 1.24 -14.17 24.30
C GLN A 188 0.11 -13.59 23.42
N TYR A 189 0.37 -13.40 22.13
CA TYR A 189 -0.60 -12.80 21.20
C TYR A 189 -1.76 -13.74 20.94
N VAL A 190 -1.52 -15.05 20.84
CA VAL A 190 -2.60 -16.04 20.71
C VAL A 190 -3.51 -16.03 21.94
N ILE A 191 -2.94 -15.88 23.13
CA ILE A 191 -3.73 -15.86 24.38
C ILE A 191 -4.56 -14.59 24.47
N TYR A 192 -3.97 -13.42 24.17
CA TYR A 192 -4.71 -12.16 24.10
C TYR A 192 -5.80 -12.19 23.04
N LYS A 193 -5.51 -12.73 21.86
CA LYS A 193 -6.49 -12.91 20.77
C LYS A 193 -7.64 -13.81 21.18
N ARG A 194 -7.38 -14.98 21.78
CA ARG A 194 -8.43 -15.91 22.23
C ARG A 194 -9.30 -15.30 23.33
N GLY A 195 -8.69 -14.60 24.29
CA GLY A 195 -9.42 -13.87 25.33
C GLY A 195 -10.30 -12.77 24.73
N GLY A 196 -9.71 -11.90 23.89
CA GLY A 196 -10.44 -10.82 23.22
C GLY A 196 -11.56 -11.31 22.31
N PHE A 197 -11.36 -12.43 21.61
CA PHE A 197 -12.41 -13.06 20.79
C PHE A 197 -13.55 -13.61 21.66
N GLY A 198 -13.22 -14.23 22.80
CA GLY A 198 -14.22 -14.71 23.77
C GLY A 198 -15.04 -13.56 24.37
N ASP A 199 -14.38 -12.49 24.79
CA ASP A 199 -15.02 -11.28 25.32
C ASP A 199 -15.88 -10.60 24.25
N TRP A 200 -15.41 -10.56 23.00
CA TRP A 200 -16.16 -10.01 21.88
C TRP A 200 -17.39 -10.84 21.54
N ALA A 201 -17.28 -12.17 21.58
CA ALA A 201 -18.42 -13.06 21.40
C ALA A 201 -19.47 -12.85 22.50
N GLN A 202 -19.04 -12.72 23.76
CA GLN A 202 -19.95 -12.41 24.88
C GLN A 202 -20.58 -11.02 24.72
N PHE A 203 -19.82 -10.02 24.28
CA PHE A 203 -20.34 -8.70 23.97
C PHE A 203 -21.38 -8.76 22.83
N ALA A 204 -21.10 -9.49 21.75
CA ALA A 204 -22.02 -9.68 20.64
C ALA A 204 -23.30 -10.43 21.07
N GLU A 205 -23.21 -11.38 22.00
CA GLU A 205 -24.37 -12.07 22.56
C GLU A 205 -25.26 -11.14 23.39
N ILE A 206 -24.66 -10.35 24.29
CA ILE A 206 -25.40 -9.45 25.18
C ILE A 206 -26.00 -8.24 24.44
N PHE A 207 -25.25 -7.65 23.52
CA PHE A 207 -25.62 -6.39 22.86
C PHE A 207 -26.12 -6.56 21.42
N GLY A 208 -25.91 -7.73 20.80
CA GLY A 208 -26.37 -8.03 19.44
C GLY A 208 -27.83 -8.49 19.36
N MET A 209 -28.43 -8.87 20.49
CA MET A 209 -29.86 -9.22 20.57
C MET A 209 -30.57 -8.28 21.56
N PRO A 210 -31.67 -7.60 21.15
CA PRO A 210 -32.38 -6.71 22.06
C PRO A 210 -33.07 -7.48 23.19
N PHE A 211 -32.91 -7.00 24.43
CA PHE A 211 -33.62 -7.55 25.58
C PHE A 211 -35.13 -7.26 25.47
N ARG A 212 -35.96 -8.29 25.58
CA ARG A 212 -37.42 -8.15 25.41
C ARG A 212 -38.11 -8.00 26.75
N ILE A 213 -38.85 -6.91 26.94
CA ILE A 213 -39.59 -6.64 28.17
C ILE A 213 -41.09 -6.68 27.88
N GLY A 214 -41.79 -7.66 28.44
CA GLY A 214 -43.24 -7.72 28.46
C GLY A 214 -43.78 -7.07 29.74
N LYS A 215 -44.72 -6.13 29.63
CA LYS A 215 -45.39 -5.52 30.79
C LYS A 215 -46.76 -6.16 31.02
N TYR A 216 -47.05 -6.60 32.24
CA TYR A 216 -48.35 -7.17 32.62
C TYR A 216 -48.95 -6.45 33.84
N GLU A 217 -50.25 -6.61 34.07
CA GLU A 217 -50.93 -6.05 35.24
C GLU A 217 -50.66 -6.92 36.47
N GLY A 218 -50.26 -6.34 37.61
CA GLY A 218 -49.78 -7.09 38.77
C GLY A 218 -50.78 -8.09 39.39
N TRP A 219 -52.08 -7.92 39.10
CA TRP A 219 -53.17 -8.79 39.57
C TRP A 219 -53.53 -9.91 38.58
N ASP A 220 -53.06 -9.85 37.33
CA ASP A 220 -53.37 -10.82 36.28
C ASP A 220 -52.27 -11.89 36.16
N GLN A 221 -52.42 -12.97 36.94
CA GLN A 221 -51.49 -14.09 36.91
C GLN A 221 -51.61 -14.98 35.66
N GLU A 222 -52.75 -14.95 34.99
CA GLU A 222 -53.01 -15.78 33.82
C GLU A 222 -52.40 -15.15 32.57
N GLY A 223 -52.56 -13.82 32.42
CA GLY A 223 -51.87 -13.03 31.40
C GLY A 223 -50.34 -13.06 31.55
N ARG A 224 -49.81 -13.11 32.78
CA ARG A 224 -48.36 -13.31 33.01
C ARG A 224 -47.85 -14.62 32.40
N LYS A 225 -48.58 -15.73 32.58
CA LYS A 225 -48.16 -17.04 32.08
C LYS A 225 -48.23 -17.11 30.56
N GLN A 226 -49.28 -16.55 29.95
CA GLN A 226 -49.40 -16.48 28.49
C GLN A 226 -48.28 -15.63 27.88
N LEU A 227 -48.01 -14.46 28.47
CA LEU A 227 -46.92 -13.58 28.04
C LEU A 227 -45.54 -14.24 28.12
N LEU A 228 -45.27 -15.02 29.18
CA LEU A 228 -44.01 -15.77 29.29
C LEU A 228 -43.86 -16.83 28.20
N THR A 229 -44.93 -17.59 27.92
CA THR A 229 -44.95 -18.60 26.85
C THR A 229 -44.77 -17.96 25.47
N GLU A 230 -45.40 -16.81 25.21
CA GLU A 230 -45.23 -16.07 23.97
C GLU A 230 -43.79 -15.55 23.81
N LEU A 231 -43.21 -14.97 24.86
CA LEU A 231 -41.83 -14.48 24.84
C LEU A 231 -40.80 -15.61 24.63
N GLU A 232 -41.05 -16.79 25.20
CA GLU A 232 -40.22 -17.99 25.01
C GLU A 232 -40.33 -18.51 23.56
N ASN A 233 -41.54 -18.56 23.00
CA ASN A 233 -41.78 -18.98 21.61
C ASN A 233 -41.20 -18.01 20.57
N MET A 234 -40.97 -16.75 20.95
CA MET A 234 -40.35 -15.75 20.07
C MET A 234 -38.82 -15.94 19.91
N GLY A 235 -38.19 -16.97 20.49
CA GLY A 235 -36.81 -17.37 20.18
C GLY A 235 -35.77 -17.05 21.26
N GLY A 236 -34.48 -17.15 20.92
CA GLY A 236 -33.36 -17.23 21.88
C GLY A 236 -32.87 -15.94 22.56
N ALA A 237 -33.51 -14.78 22.34
CA ALA A 237 -33.13 -13.55 23.02
C ALA A 237 -33.59 -13.55 24.50
N ALA A 238 -32.81 -12.97 25.40
CA ALA A 238 -33.21 -12.84 26.81
C ALA A 238 -34.52 -12.01 26.94
N TYR A 239 -35.40 -12.44 27.84
CA TYR A 239 -36.71 -11.82 28.06
C TYR A 239 -37.05 -11.70 29.56
N ALA A 240 -37.86 -10.70 29.90
CA ALA A 240 -38.47 -10.58 31.22
C ALA A 240 -39.92 -10.12 31.13
N ALA A 241 -40.77 -10.65 32.02
CA ALA A 241 -42.12 -10.16 32.24
C ALA A 241 -42.15 -9.36 33.55
N ILE A 242 -42.51 -8.08 33.50
CA ILE A 242 -42.52 -7.19 34.66
C ILE A 242 -43.90 -6.56 34.90
N PRO A 243 -44.32 -6.34 36.17
CA PRO A 243 -45.52 -5.59 36.48
C PRO A 243 -45.42 -4.14 36.00
N ARG A 244 -46.52 -3.53 35.53
CA ARG A 244 -46.52 -2.13 35.06
C ARG A 244 -46.04 -1.07 36.07
N GLN A 245 -46.06 -1.38 37.37
CA GLN A 245 -45.59 -0.49 38.44
C GLN A 245 -44.09 -0.64 38.74
N THR A 246 -43.37 -1.48 38.00
CA THR A 246 -41.94 -1.71 38.15
C THR A 246 -41.25 -1.43 36.84
N ASP A 247 -40.16 -0.66 36.88
CA ASP A 247 -39.30 -0.44 35.74
C ASP A 247 -37.92 -1.06 35.99
N ILE A 248 -37.32 -1.59 34.93
CA ILE A 248 -35.95 -2.09 34.91
C ILE A 248 -35.17 -1.18 33.97
N GLU A 249 -34.23 -0.43 34.52
CA GLU A 249 -33.31 0.38 33.72
C GLU A 249 -32.05 -0.43 33.39
N PHE A 250 -31.84 -0.67 32.09
CA PHE A 250 -30.54 -1.08 31.58
C PHE A 250 -29.73 0.20 31.36
N LYS A 251 -28.64 0.37 32.10
CA LYS A 251 -27.70 1.46 31.83
C LYS A 251 -27.02 1.18 30.50
N ASP A 252 -27.55 1.76 29.44
CA ASP A 252 -26.89 1.78 28.14
C ASP A 252 -25.59 2.57 28.31
N SER A 253 -24.46 1.87 28.31
CA SER A 253 -23.17 2.54 28.18
C SER A 253 -23.06 2.96 26.71
N ASN A 254 -23.67 4.11 26.38
CA ASN A 254 -23.76 4.70 25.05
C ASN A 254 -22.33 4.91 24.47
N SER A 255 -21.76 3.88 23.85
CA SER A 255 -20.34 3.83 23.47
C SER A 255 -20.22 3.26 22.06
N ALA A 256 -20.59 4.07 21.06
CA ALA A 256 -20.53 3.74 19.63
C ALA A 256 -19.09 3.50 19.07
N GLY A 257 -18.15 3.02 19.90
CA GLY A 257 -16.77 2.70 19.53
C GLY A 257 -16.12 1.60 20.38
N LYS A 258 -16.90 0.79 21.14
CA LYS A 258 -16.34 -0.29 21.98
C LYS A 258 -16.18 -1.64 21.26
N SER A 259 -17.01 -1.94 20.25
CA SER A 259 -16.87 -3.19 19.48
C SER A 259 -15.62 -3.19 18.59
N GLU A 260 -15.24 -2.03 18.06
CA GLU A 260 -14.05 -1.84 17.23
C GLU A 260 -12.76 -2.14 17.99
N VAL A 261 -12.71 -1.84 19.30
CA VAL A 261 -11.53 -2.13 20.15
C VAL A 261 -11.18 -3.62 20.18
N PHE A 262 -12.19 -4.50 20.20
CA PHE A 262 -11.94 -5.95 20.18
C PHE A 262 -11.42 -6.42 18.82
N HIS A 263 -12.00 -5.90 17.74
CA HIS A 263 -11.53 -6.17 16.38
C HIS A 263 -10.09 -5.69 16.19
N ASP A 264 -9.78 -4.45 16.59
CA ASP A 264 -8.45 -3.86 16.47
C ASP A 264 -7.41 -4.63 17.31
N LEU A 265 -7.80 -5.12 18.48
CA LEU A 265 -6.94 -5.99 19.29
C LEU A 265 -6.62 -7.31 18.56
N ILE A 266 -7.61 -7.95 17.95
CA ILE A 266 -7.43 -9.20 17.19
C ILE A 266 -6.53 -8.96 15.97
N GLU A 267 -6.79 -7.90 15.22
CA GLU A 267 -6.00 -7.53 14.02
C GLU A 267 -4.57 -7.16 14.38
N MET A 268 -4.36 -6.44 15.48
CA MET A 268 -3.02 -6.16 16.00
C MET A 268 -2.30 -7.46 16.36
N CYS A 269 -2.98 -8.40 17.03
CA CYS A 269 -2.39 -9.70 17.37
C CYS A 269 -2.02 -10.51 16.11
N ASN A 270 -2.88 -10.55 15.09
CA ASN A 270 -2.61 -11.20 13.81
C ASN A 270 -1.40 -10.56 13.11
N SER A 271 -1.35 -9.23 13.07
CA SER A 271 -0.25 -8.46 12.50
C SER A 271 1.09 -8.73 13.20
N GLU A 272 1.12 -8.75 14.53
CA GLU A 272 2.33 -9.07 15.29
C GLU A 272 2.80 -10.52 15.05
N MET A 273 1.87 -11.47 14.95
CA MET A 273 2.21 -12.85 14.57
C MET A 273 2.81 -12.91 13.14
N SER A 274 2.21 -12.24 12.16
CA SER A 274 2.74 -12.18 10.79
C SER A 274 4.16 -11.60 10.73
N LYS A 275 4.42 -10.52 11.49
CA LYS A 275 5.77 -9.93 11.60
C LYS A 275 6.78 -10.87 12.24
N ILE A 276 6.40 -11.64 13.26
CA ILE A 276 7.31 -12.58 13.93
C ILE A 276 7.83 -13.65 12.96
N PHE A 277 6.96 -14.21 12.11
CA PHE A 277 7.31 -15.31 11.22
C PHE A 277 7.80 -14.84 9.84
N LEU A 278 7.09 -13.91 9.20
CA LEU A 278 7.37 -13.47 7.82
C LEU A 278 8.07 -12.11 7.74
N GLY A 279 8.25 -11.39 8.84
CA GLY A 279 8.83 -10.03 8.85
C GLY A 279 7.88 -8.93 8.37
N GLN A 280 6.70 -9.28 7.87
CA GLN A 280 5.70 -8.36 7.31
C GLN A 280 4.26 -8.87 7.49
N THR A 281 3.27 -8.04 7.16
CA THR A 281 1.84 -8.31 7.37
C THR A 281 1.02 -8.45 6.07
N MET A 282 1.43 -7.80 4.99
CA MET A 282 0.57 -7.57 3.81
C MET A 282 0.38 -8.79 2.91
N THR A 283 1.36 -9.70 2.78
CA THR A 283 1.17 -10.87 1.89
C THR A 283 0.12 -11.86 2.39
N THR A 284 -0.26 -11.73 3.67
CA THR A 284 -1.21 -12.63 4.34
C THR A 284 -2.57 -11.96 4.51
N ASP A 285 -2.58 -10.65 4.83
CA ASP A 285 -3.79 -9.98 5.34
C ASP A 285 -4.40 -8.91 4.42
N ASN A 286 -3.71 -8.37 3.39
CA ASN A 286 -4.25 -7.25 2.60
C ASN A 286 -3.82 -7.19 1.11
N GLY A 287 -4.80 -6.98 0.21
CA GLY A 287 -4.60 -6.79 -1.23
C GLY A 287 -4.36 -5.33 -1.64
N SER A 288 -3.24 -4.72 -1.23
CA SER A 288 -2.82 -3.41 -1.75
C SER A 288 -1.86 -3.52 -2.95
N SER A 289 -1.55 -2.36 -3.55
CA SER A 289 -0.74 -2.16 -4.78
C SER A 289 0.44 -3.14 -4.95
N LYS A 290 0.66 -3.60 -6.19
CA LYS A 290 1.71 -4.54 -6.60
C LYS A 290 3.11 -4.16 -6.08
N SER A 291 3.43 -2.87 -6.05
CA SER A 291 4.73 -2.38 -5.56
C SER A 291 4.93 -2.57 -4.05
N GLN A 292 3.87 -2.51 -3.25
CA GLN A 292 3.93 -2.81 -1.82
C GLN A 292 4.06 -4.32 -1.60
N SER A 293 3.29 -5.12 -2.36
CA SER A 293 3.43 -6.59 -2.32
C SER A 293 4.83 -7.06 -2.72
N GLU A 294 5.49 -6.38 -3.67
CA GLU A 294 6.87 -6.66 -4.07
C GLU A 294 7.88 -6.38 -2.94
N VAL A 295 7.79 -5.23 -2.26
CA VAL A 295 8.66 -4.91 -1.10
C VAL A 295 8.46 -5.91 0.04
N HIS A 296 7.21 -6.30 0.32
CA HIS A 296 6.92 -7.28 1.36
C HIS A 296 7.40 -8.68 0.98
N LYS A 297 7.33 -9.05 -0.30
CA LYS A 297 7.89 -10.29 -0.82
C LYS A 297 9.42 -10.28 -0.74
N GLU A 298 10.07 -9.14 -0.97
CA GLU A 298 11.53 -9.00 -0.83
C GLU A 298 11.98 -9.26 0.62
N VAL A 299 11.32 -8.63 1.61
CA VAL A 299 11.59 -8.90 3.04
C VAL A 299 11.37 -10.38 3.41
N GLU A 300 10.29 -10.98 2.90
CA GLU A 300 10.04 -12.41 3.10
C GLU A 300 11.16 -13.27 2.46
N SER A 301 11.58 -12.93 1.24
CA SER A 301 12.69 -13.60 0.54
C SER A 301 14.02 -13.46 1.28
N GLU A 302 14.33 -12.30 1.88
CA GLU A 302 15.55 -12.12 2.70
C GLU A 302 15.56 -13.03 3.92
N ILE A 303 14.42 -13.20 4.59
CA ILE A 303 14.28 -14.10 5.73
C ILE A 303 14.48 -15.56 5.29
N ILE A 304 13.91 -15.93 4.14
CA ILE A 304 14.08 -17.27 3.58
C ILE A 304 15.54 -17.51 3.18
N LEU A 305 16.21 -16.50 2.61
CA LEU A 305 17.63 -16.57 2.25
C LEU A 305 18.51 -16.82 3.49
N ALA A 306 18.21 -16.17 4.62
CA ALA A 306 18.90 -16.45 5.87
C ALA A 306 18.71 -17.90 6.34
N ASP A 307 17.48 -18.44 6.25
CA ASP A 307 17.17 -19.83 6.58
C ASP A 307 17.89 -20.81 5.61
N MET A 308 18.04 -20.44 4.33
CA MET A 308 18.79 -21.21 3.32
C MET A 308 20.27 -21.29 3.64
N ILE A 309 20.90 -20.16 3.93
CA ILE A 309 22.33 -20.08 4.27
C ILE A 309 22.62 -20.93 5.51
N GLU A 310 21.77 -20.86 6.54
CA GLU A 310 21.90 -21.68 7.75
C GLU A 310 21.83 -23.18 7.40
N TYR A 311 20.90 -23.59 6.54
CA TYR A 311 20.79 -25.00 6.15
C TYR A 311 21.98 -25.46 5.31
N GLU A 312 22.48 -24.64 4.40
CA GLU A 312 23.68 -24.95 3.62
C GLU A 312 24.89 -25.15 4.53
N TYR A 313 25.03 -24.37 5.61
CA TYR A 313 26.08 -24.60 6.58
C TYR A 313 25.95 -25.96 7.27
N HIS A 314 24.75 -26.32 7.75
CA HIS A 314 24.53 -27.65 8.33
C HIS A 314 24.81 -28.77 7.32
N LEU A 315 24.38 -28.61 6.07
CA LEU A 315 24.59 -29.61 5.02
C LEU A 315 26.08 -29.77 4.67
N ASN A 316 26.83 -28.67 4.61
CA ASN A 316 28.21 -28.71 4.16
C ASN A 316 29.22 -29.02 5.27
N TRP A 317 28.94 -28.63 6.53
CA TRP A 317 29.86 -28.79 7.65
C TRP A 317 29.55 -30.00 8.53
N GLU A 318 28.28 -30.32 8.79
CA GLU A 318 27.93 -31.45 9.68
C GLU A 318 27.48 -32.68 8.89
N PHE A 319 26.63 -32.48 7.88
CA PHE A 319 26.01 -33.60 7.17
C PHE A 319 26.97 -34.33 6.23
N LYS A 320 27.89 -33.64 5.55
CA LYS A 320 28.92 -34.29 4.70
C LYS A 320 29.77 -35.27 5.49
N ASP A 321 30.22 -34.89 6.68
CA ASP A 321 31.03 -35.76 7.54
C ASP A 321 30.23 -36.99 7.97
N LYS A 322 28.92 -36.82 8.23
CA LYS A 322 28.02 -37.94 8.52
C LYS A 322 27.83 -38.86 7.31
N LEU A 323 27.73 -38.33 6.08
CA LEU A 323 27.66 -39.16 4.88
C LEU A 323 28.89 -40.06 4.73
N VAL A 324 30.10 -39.52 4.98
CA VAL A 324 31.36 -40.29 4.95
C VAL A 324 31.31 -41.43 5.98
N ASN A 325 30.86 -41.14 7.20
CA ASN A 325 30.69 -42.15 8.25
C ASN A 325 29.66 -43.23 7.90
N LEU A 326 28.72 -42.91 7.01
CA LEU A 326 27.68 -43.82 6.51
C LEU A 326 28.13 -44.60 5.25
N GLY A 327 29.37 -44.41 4.79
CA GLY A 327 29.91 -45.08 3.60
C GLY A 327 29.58 -44.39 2.28
N ILE A 328 28.99 -43.19 2.32
CA ILE A 328 28.74 -42.35 1.14
C ILE A 328 29.84 -41.29 1.12
N ASN A 329 30.81 -41.43 0.21
CA ASN A 329 31.87 -40.45 0.05
C ASN A 329 31.45 -39.39 -0.98
N PRO A 330 31.00 -38.20 -0.54
CA PRO A 330 30.70 -37.13 -1.49
C PRO A 330 31.99 -36.70 -2.21
N PRO A 331 31.95 -36.45 -3.53
CA PRO A 331 33.09 -35.89 -4.27
C PRO A 331 33.43 -34.48 -3.77
N LYS A 332 34.51 -33.86 -4.27
CA LYS A 332 34.84 -32.47 -3.89
C LYS A 332 33.80 -31.51 -4.48
N GLY A 333 32.91 -31.02 -3.62
CA GLY A 333 31.80 -30.15 -4.00
C GLY A 333 31.04 -29.59 -2.80
N ARG A 334 29.90 -28.93 -3.05
CA ARG A 334 29.04 -28.35 -2.01
C ARG A 334 27.55 -28.46 -2.31
N PHE A 335 26.77 -28.63 -1.25
CA PHE A 335 25.33 -28.42 -1.28
C PHE A 335 25.04 -26.92 -1.34
N HIS A 336 24.15 -26.51 -2.23
CA HIS A 336 23.64 -25.15 -2.27
C HIS A 336 22.22 -25.14 -2.85
N PHE A 337 21.44 -24.11 -2.54
CA PHE A 337 20.13 -23.93 -3.13
C PHE A 337 20.23 -23.48 -4.58
N ASP A 338 19.29 -23.96 -5.40
CA ASP A 338 19.14 -23.54 -6.78
C ASP A 338 18.55 -22.14 -6.83
N GLU A 339 19.42 -21.14 -6.95
CA GLU A 339 19.05 -19.72 -7.09
C GLU A 339 18.61 -19.36 -8.52
N THR A 340 18.56 -20.33 -9.43
CA THR A 340 18.02 -20.11 -10.77
C THR A 340 16.53 -19.77 -10.63
N GLU A 341 16.20 -18.49 -10.48
CA GLU A 341 14.84 -18.02 -10.58
C GLU A 341 14.36 -18.38 -11.98
N ASN A 342 13.42 -19.33 -12.07
CA ASN A 342 12.68 -19.55 -13.29
C ASN A 342 11.86 -18.29 -13.56
N LEU A 343 12.47 -17.38 -14.32
CA LEU A 343 11.76 -16.28 -14.96
C LEU A 343 10.61 -16.90 -15.78
N PRO A 344 9.43 -16.25 -15.84
CA PRO A 344 8.42 -16.62 -16.82
C PRO A 344 9.06 -16.73 -18.20
N ILE A 345 8.74 -17.78 -18.96
CA ILE A 345 9.40 -18.13 -20.23
C ILE A 345 9.53 -16.91 -21.16
N GLU A 346 8.51 -16.06 -21.18
CA GLU A 346 8.48 -14.78 -21.92
C GLU A 346 9.63 -13.83 -21.56
N LYS A 347 9.87 -13.60 -20.26
CA LYS A 347 10.99 -12.75 -19.80
C LYS A 347 12.34 -13.40 -20.03
N PHE A 348 12.40 -14.73 -19.93
CA PHE A 348 13.62 -15.48 -20.19
C PHE A 348 14.02 -15.41 -21.67
N ILE A 349 13.06 -15.48 -22.59
CA ILE A 349 13.28 -15.30 -24.04
C ILE A 349 13.82 -13.91 -24.34
N ASP A 350 13.22 -12.86 -23.77
CA ASP A 350 13.70 -11.49 -23.95
C ASP A 350 15.14 -11.29 -23.47
N VAL A 351 15.48 -11.86 -22.31
CA VAL A 351 16.85 -11.82 -21.77
C VAL A 351 17.78 -12.63 -22.66
N ALA A 352 17.39 -13.83 -23.07
CA ALA A 352 18.19 -14.70 -23.94
C ALA A 352 18.48 -14.03 -25.28
N ILE A 353 17.49 -13.39 -25.93
CA ILE A 353 17.66 -12.64 -27.19
C ILE A 353 18.63 -11.46 -26.98
N LYS A 354 18.50 -10.72 -25.88
CA LYS A 354 19.41 -9.62 -25.53
C LYS A 354 20.84 -10.12 -25.31
N VAL A 355 21.03 -11.27 -24.67
CA VAL A 355 22.37 -11.87 -24.47
C VAL A 355 22.93 -12.39 -25.80
N ALA A 356 22.11 -13.05 -26.63
CA ALA A 356 22.49 -13.53 -27.97
C ALA A 356 22.96 -12.41 -28.90
N SER A 357 22.43 -11.20 -28.72
CA SER A 357 22.85 -10.01 -29.48
C SER A 357 24.26 -9.52 -29.13
N LYS A 358 24.79 -9.90 -27.96
CA LYS A 358 26.08 -9.45 -27.43
C LYS A 358 27.12 -10.57 -27.36
N VAL A 359 26.69 -11.82 -27.21
CA VAL A 359 27.55 -13.01 -27.10
C VAL A 359 27.07 -14.07 -28.09
N PRO A 360 27.95 -14.64 -28.92
CA PRO A 360 27.57 -15.74 -29.79
C PRO A 360 27.26 -16.98 -28.95
N ILE A 361 26.00 -17.41 -28.98
CA ILE A 361 25.52 -18.62 -28.31
C ILE A 361 25.29 -19.68 -29.39
N GLU A 362 25.79 -20.90 -29.16
CA GLU A 362 25.61 -22.02 -30.08
C GLU A 362 24.13 -22.45 -30.20
N ASP A 363 23.71 -22.83 -31.41
CA ASP A 363 22.34 -23.28 -31.70
C ASP A 363 21.91 -24.46 -30.79
N ALA A 364 22.85 -25.34 -30.43
CA ALA A 364 22.64 -26.45 -29.50
C ALA A 364 22.14 -26.02 -28.12
N TRP A 365 22.58 -24.85 -27.64
CA TRP A 365 22.14 -24.31 -26.36
C TRP A 365 20.65 -23.92 -26.41
N TRP A 366 20.17 -23.36 -27.52
CA TRP A 366 18.77 -22.99 -27.70
C TRP A 366 17.85 -24.21 -27.69
N TYR A 367 18.24 -25.25 -28.43
CA TYR A 367 17.50 -26.52 -28.48
C TYR A 367 17.38 -27.17 -27.10
N LYS A 368 18.46 -27.18 -26.32
CA LYS A 368 18.47 -27.72 -24.95
C LYS A 368 17.69 -26.86 -23.97
N THR A 369 17.79 -25.53 -24.08
CA THR A 369 17.18 -24.59 -23.13
C THR A 369 15.67 -24.47 -23.32
N PHE A 370 15.19 -24.52 -24.56
CA PHE A 370 13.77 -24.45 -24.89
C PHE A 370 13.13 -25.82 -25.16
N ASN A 371 13.89 -26.91 -24.98
CA ASN A 371 13.46 -28.28 -25.20
C ASN A 371 12.83 -28.48 -26.60
N CYS A 372 13.49 -27.96 -27.64
CA CYS A 372 13.06 -28.06 -29.03
C CYS A 372 14.07 -28.87 -29.86
N ASP A 373 13.57 -29.71 -30.77
CA ASP A 373 14.41 -30.56 -31.61
C ASP A 373 15.15 -29.72 -32.68
N PRO A 374 16.43 -30.03 -32.97
CA PRO A 374 17.16 -29.35 -34.03
C PRO A 374 16.52 -29.60 -35.42
N PRO A 375 16.45 -28.58 -36.29
CA PRO A 375 15.86 -28.69 -37.61
C PRO A 375 16.67 -29.64 -38.50
N LYS A 376 15.97 -30.55 -39.20
CA LYS A 376 16.58 -31.62 -40.00
C LYS A 376 17.27 -31.15 -41.30
N GLN A 377 17.17 -29.87 -41.68
CA GLN A 377 17.82 -29.32 -42.89
C GLN A 377 18.27 -27.86 -42.70
N ALA A 378 19.45 -27.53 -43.25
CA ALA A 378 20.10 -26.23 -43.13
C ALA A 378 19.42 -25.15 -44.00
N ILE A 379 18.90 -24.09 -43.37
CA ILE A 379 18.38 -22.90 -44.06
C ILE A 379 19.55 -21.92 -44.29
N LYS A 380 19.87 -21.66 -45.56
CA LYS A 380 20.89 -20.68 -45.98
C LYS A 380 20.45 -19.25 -45.62
N LYS A 381 21.26 -18.53 -44.84
CA LYS A 381 21.09 -17.08 -44.57
C LYS A 381 21.45 -16.26 -45.81
N THR A 382 20.50 -15.48 -46.33
CA THR A 382 20.70 -14.53 -47.43
C THR A 382 21.48 -13.31 -46.92
N LYS A 383 22.59 -12.97 -47.59
CA LYS A 383 23.36 -11.74 -47.37
C LYS A 383 22.70 -10.59 -48.14
N GLU A 384 22.41 -9.48 -47.47
CA GLU A 384 22.25 -8.17 -48.12
C GLU A 384 23.43 -7.25 -47.77
N GLN A 385 23.78 -6.42 -48.75
CA GLN A 385 25.10 -5.90 -49.04
C GLN A 385 25.49 -4.68 -48.21
N THR A 386 26.75 -4.66 -47.76
CA THR A 386 27.48 -3.46 -47.32
C THR A 386 28.08 -2.74 -48.54
N LYS A 387 27.92 -1.41 -48.60
CA LYS A 387 28.82 -0.51 -49.34
C LYS A 387 29.57 0.38 -48.35
N LYS A 388 30.89 0.40 -48.55
CA LYS A 388 32.03 1.13 -47.96
C LYS A 388 32.28 2.43 -48.77
N ASP A 389 32.95 3.51 -48.37
CA ASP A 389 33.74 4.03 -47.23
C ASP A 389 33.49 5.58 -47.22
N ASP A 390 33.72 6.37 -46.16
CA ASP A 390 35.00 7.06 -45.89
C ASP A 390 35.05 7.67 -44.47
N GLU A 391 36.28 7.86 -44.00
CA GLU A 391 36.80 8.24 -42.67
C GLU A 391 36.35 9.62 -42.14
N ASP A 392 36.01 9.73 -40.85
CA ASP A 392 36.82 10.45 -39.83
C ASP A 392 36.18 10.42 -38.42
N GLY A 393 37.02 10.22 -37.39
CA GLY A 393 36.89 10.83 -36.05
C GLY A 393 35.81 10.38 -35.05
N GLY A 394 36.26 9.82 -33.91
CA GLY A 394 35.63 10.00 -32.60
C GLY A 394 34.49 9.04 -32.24
N GLY A 395 34.77 8.10 -31.35
CA GLY A 395 33.75 7.23 -30.77
C GLY A 395 32.89 7.98 -29.75
N ASP A 396 31.62 8.17 -30.08
CA ASP A 396 30.55 8.40 -29.11
C ASP A 396 29.80 7.08 -28.85
N PRO A 397 29.47 6.73 -27.59
CA PRO A 397 28.56 5.64 -27.31
C PRO A 397 27.20 5.95 -27.93
N LYS A 398 26.59 4.94 -28.58
CA LYS A 398 25.22 5.00 -29.10
C LYS A 398 24.28 5.60 -28.04
N PRO A 399 23.52 6.67 -28.34
CA PRO A 399 22.48 7.14 -27.46
C PRO A 399 21.45 6.03 -27.28
N GLU A 400 21.09 5.75 -26.02
CA GLU A 400 19.84 5.04 -25.71
C GLU A 400 18.69 5.75 -26.43
N PRO A 401 17.69 5.03 -26.96
CA PRO A 401 16.60 5.66 -27.69
C PRO A 401 15.94 6.69 -26.78
N GLU A 402 15.96 7.96 -27.20
CA GLU A 402 15.13 9.00 -26.59
C GLU A 402 13.69 8.49 -26.53
N PRO A 403 12.90 8.83 -25.49
CA PRO A 403 11.48 8.53 -25.52
C PRO A 403 10.89 9.22 -26.75
N GLU A 404 10.49 8.41 -27.74
CA GLU A 404 9.79 8.88 -28.93
C GLU A 404 8.67 9.84 -28.50
N ASN A 405 8.55 10.97 -29.20
CA ASN A 405 7.46 11.92 -29.04
C ASN A 405 6.12 11.16 -28.93
N SER A 406 5.57 11.10 -27.72
CA SER A 406 4.45 10.20 -27.41
C SER A 406 3.13 10.64 -28.06
N LEU A 407 3.08 11.80 -28.72
CA LEU A 407 1.91 12.31 -29.43
C LEU A 407 2.16 12.35 -30.95
N ASN A 408 2.72 11.28 -31.54
CA ASN A 408 2.88 11.19 -32.99
C ASN A 408 1.66 10.53 -33.66
N PRO A 409 0.81 11.27 -34.38
CA PRO A 409 -0.44 10.76 -34.97
C PRO A 409 -0.23 9.66 -36.03
N MET A 410 0.98 9.49 -36.56
CA MET A 410 1.31 8.47 -37.58
C MET A 410 1.53 7.05 -37.01
N ASN A 411 1.67 6.90 -35.69
CA ASN A 411 1.95 5.59 -35.07
C ASN A 411 0.70 4.71 -34.87
N TYR A 412 -0.49 5.15 -35.28
CA TYR A 412 -1.77 4.44 -35.09
C TYR A 412 -2.34 3.81 -36.38
N ILE A 413 -1.55 3.72 -37.45
CA ILE A 413 -1.95 2.99 -38.67
C ILE A 413 -1.89 1.49 -38.37
N LEU A 414 -3.05 0.88 -38.13
CA LEU A 414 -3.18 -0.56 -37.92
C LEU A 414 -3.17 -1.29 -39.28
N PRO A 415 -2.35 -2.33 -39.47
CA PRO A 415 -2.44 -3.19 -40.65
C PRO A 415 -3.85 -3.78 -40.79
N PRO A 416 -4.38 -3.94 -42.03
CA PRO A 416 -5.67 -4.58 -42.25
C PRO A 416 -5.71 -5.98 -41.61
N GLY A 417 -6.70 -6.23 -40.75
CA GLY A 417 -6.88 -7.53 -40.08
C GLY A 417 -6.20 -7.67 -38.72
N THR A 418 -5.64 -6.61 -38.14
CA THR A 418 -5.06 -6.67 -36.79
C THR A 418 -6.16 -6.89 -35.73
N ASN A 419 -6.18 -8.07 -35.10
CA ASN A 419 -6.91 -8.30 -33.87
C ASN A 419 -6.09 -7.76 -32.70
N ILE A 420 -6.63 -6.76 -32.00
CA ILE A 420 -6.00 -6.18 -30.82
C ILE A 420 -6.74 -6.70 -29.61
N GLU A 421 -6.11 -7.57 -28.83
CA GLU A 421 -6.55 -7.82 -27.47
C GLU A 421 -6.16 -6.61 -26.62
N MET A 422 -7.14 -5.78 -26.28
CA MET A 422 -6.96 -4.70 -25.33
C MET A 422 -7.67 -5.01 -24.02
N ASN A 423 -6.91 -5.02 -22.93
CA ASN A 423 -7.42 -5.05 -21.56
C ASN A 423 -7.91 -3.65 -21.11
N TYR A 424 -8.57 -2.88 -21.98
CA TYR A 424 -9.16 -1.58 -21.64
C TYR A 424 -10.66 -1.56 -21.95
N THR A 425 -11.48 -1.40 -20.92
CA THR A 425 -12.94 -1.32 -21.05
C THR A 425 -13.40 0.10 -20.74
N PRO A 426 -13.92 0.85 -21.74
CA PRO A 426 -14.42 2.20 -21.51
C PRO A 426 -15.69 2.17 -20.66
N ASN A 427 -15.88 3.17 -19.81
CA ASN A 427 -17.12 3.32 -19.04
C ASN A 427 -18.23 3.98 -19.88
N GLN A 428 -19.41 4.21 -19.29
CA GLN A 428 -20.55 4.81 -19.99
C GLN A 428 -20.25 6.22 -20.52
N ASP A 429 -19.57 7.07 -19.75
CA ASP A 429 -19.24 8.45 -20.14
C ASP A 429 -18.20 8.50 -21.26
N GLU A 430 -17.25 7.56 -21.28
CA GLU A 430 -16.23 7.43 -22.30
C GLU A 430 -16.79 6.90 -23.61
N ASN A 431 -17.70 5.92 -23.55
CA ASN A 431 -18.46 5.50 -24.73
C ASN A 431 -19.27 6.67 -25.27
N LYS A 432 -19.92 7.44 -24.40
CA LYS A 432 -20.68 8.64 -24.80
C LYS A 432 -19.78 9.68 -25.46
N LEU A 433 -18.57 9.91 -24.96
CA LEU A 433 -17.60 10.82 -25.58
C LEU A 433 -17.19 10.35 -26.98
N ILE A 434 -16.94 9.05 -27.15
CA ILE A 434 -16.64 8.46 -28.47
C ILE A 434 -17.81 8.70 -29.43
N ASP A 435 -19.04 8.45 -28.98
CA ASP A 435 -20.24 8.65 -29.80
C ASP A 435 -20.45 10.12 -30.16
N GLU A 436 -20.28 11.04 -29.20
CA GLU A 436 -20.42 12.48 -29.41
C GLU A 436 -19.34 13.02 -30.37
N LEU A 437 -18.10 12.52 -30.28
CA LEU A 437 -17.01 12.94 -31.18
C LEU A 437 -17.28 12.47 -32.62
N PHE A 438 -17.70 11.22 -32.80
CA PHE A 438 -18.03 10.69 -34.12
C PHE A 438 -19.21 11.43 -34.77
N ASN A 439 -20.21 11.81 -33.97
CA ASN A 439 -21.38 12.55 -34.46
C ASN A 439 -21.13 14.06 -34.63
N GLY A 440 -19.93 14.55 -34.30
CA GLY A 440 -19.60 15.99 -34.38
C GLY A 440 -20.34 16.86 -33.36
N THR A 441 -20.92 16.26 -32.32
CA THR A 441 -21.69 16.95 -31.26
C THR A 441 -20.90 17.12 -29.96
N ALA A 442 -19.69 16.57 -29.89
CA ALA A 442 -18.84 16.66 -28.71
C ALA A 442 -18.51 18.10 -28.35
N ALA A 443 -18.66 18.42 -27.06
CA ALA A 443 -18.10 19.64 -26.51
C ALA A 443 -16.57 19.61 -26.66
N SER A 444 -15.94 20.79 -26.74
CA SER A 444 -14.48 20.91 -26.75
C SER A 444 -13.81 20.37 -25.47
N TYR A 445 -14.62 19.98 -24.47
CA TYR A 445 -14.23 19.47 -23.17
C TYR A 445 -15.32 18.56 -22.59
N SER A 446 -14.94 17.45 -21.95
CA SER A 446 -15.84 16.60 -21.15
C SER A 446 -15.53 16.73 -19.65
N PRO A 447 -16.41 17.39 -18.85
CA PRO A 447 -16.28 17.47 -17.40
C PRO A 447 -16.25 16.12 -16.68
N ALA A 448 -16.91 15.10 -17.26
CA ALA A 448 -17.02 13.76 -16.68
C ALA A 448 -15.67 13.03 -16.72
N VAL A 449 -14.97 13.07 -17.86
CA VAL A 449 -13.64 12.44 -18.02
C VAL A 449 -12.62 13.12 -17.10
N LEU A 450 -12.66 14.45 -16.99
CA LEU A 450 -11.81 15.19 -16.06
C LEU A 450 -12.07 14.82 -14.59
N SER A 451 -13.35 14.73 -14.22
CA SER A 451 -13.74 14.37 -12.85
C SER A 451 -13.25 12.98 -12.46
N ARG A 452 -13.26 12.01 -13.38
CA ARG A 452 -12.73 10.65 -13.14
C ARG A 452 -11.23 10.66 -12.86
N TRP A 453 -10.44 11.34 -13.70
CA TRP A 453 -8.99 11.41 -13.48
C TRP A 453 -8.65 12.16 -12.20
N PHE A 454 -9.39 13.24 -11.90
CA PHE A 454 -9.22 13.93 -10.64
C PHE A 454 -9.62 13.07 -9.42
N GLN A 455 -10.70 12.28 -9.49
CA GLN A 455 -11.06 11.36 -8.41
C GLN A 455 -9.96 10.31 -8.16
N ARG A 456 -9.40 9.74 -9.24
CA ARG A 456 -8.32 8.74 -9.15
C ARG A 456 -7.02 9.34 -8.60
N LEU A 457 -6.63 10.54 -9.06
CA LEU A 457 -5.36 11.17 -8.70
C LEU A 457 -5.42 12.02 -7.43
N GLY A 458 -6.57 12.61 -7.11
CA GLY A 458 -6.78 13.50 -5.96
C GLY A 458 -6.76 12.79 -4.61
N GLY A 459 -7.10 11.49 -4.58
CA GLY A 459 -7.01 10.65 -3.38
C GLY A 459 -5.58 10.56 -2.81
N ALA A 460 -4.56 10.57 -3.67
CA ALA A 460 -3.15 10.51 -3.26
C ALA A 460 -2.68 11.75 -2.48
N ILE A 461 -3.12 12.94 -2.88
CA ILE A 461 -2.71 14.20 -2.25
C ILE A 461 -3.36 14.31 -0.86
N ARG A 462 -4.65 13.97 -0.77
CA ARG A 462 -5.43 14.08 0.46
C ARG A 462 -5.04 13.06 1.54
N SER A 463 -4.50 11.91 1.16
CA SER A 463 -3.99 10.91 2.11
C SER A 463 -2.59 11.24 2.67
N ASN A 464 -1.77 11.99 1.92
CA ASN A 464 -0.39 12.30 2.30
C ASN A 464 -0.21 13.71 2.91
N LEU A 465 -1.12 14.64 2.61
CA LEU A 465 -1.11 16.04 3.10
C LEU A 465 -2.44 16.40 3.79
N SER A 466 -2.36 17.18 4.85
CA SER A 466 -3.49 17.52 5.75
C SER A 466 -4.43 18.58 5.16
N VAL A 467 -5.20 18.20 4.14
CA VAL A 467 -6.13 19.09 3.44
C VAL A 467 -7.39 19.45 4.28
N GLY A 468 -7.57 18.90 5.49
CA GLY A 468 -8.80 19.07 6.29
C GLY A 468 -8.66 19.30 7.81
N THR A 469 -7.48 19.21 8.43
CA THR A 469 -7.37 19.18 9.91
C THR A 469 -6.69 20.40 10.51
N SER A 470 -5.59 20.89 9.93
CA SER A 470 -4.79 21.98 10.51
C SER A 470 -4.64 23.15 9.53
N TYR A 471 -5.47 24.17 9.66
CA TYR A 471 -5.60 25.27 8.67
C TYR A 471 -4.32 26.09 8.44
N ASN A 472 -3.50 26.33 9.46
CA ASN A 472 -2.30 27.16 9.36
C ASN A 472 -1.02 26.39 9.02
N GLU A 473 -1.11 25.06 8.90
CA GLU A 473 0.10 24.26 8.71
C GLU A 473 0.60 24.40 7.26
N PRO A 474 1.92 24.50 7.04
CA PRO A 474 2.51 24.51 5.70
C PRO A 474 2.02 23.33 4.83
N ASP A 475 1.80 22.16 5.44
CA ASP A 475 1.28 20.96 4.78
C ASP A 475 -0.15 21.14 4.26
N HIS A 476 -1.00 21.90 4.96
CA HIS A 476 -2.36 22.19 4.52
C HIS A 476 -2.36 23.07 3.27
N ILE A 477 -1.58 24.15 3.28
CA ILE A 477 -1.43 25.07 2.13
C ILE A 477 -0.86 24.31 0.94
N SER A 478 0.18 23.51 1.17
CA SER A 478 0.82 22.73 0.11
C SER A 478 -0.13 21.69 -0.48
N GLY A 479 -0.91 21.01 0.37
CA GLY A 479 -1.94 20.07 -0.07
C GLY A 479 -3.01 20.74 -0.95
N LEU A 480 -3.49 21.92 -0.57
CA LEU A 480 -4.45 22.70 -1.36
C LEU A 480 -3.88 23.13 -2.71
N MET A 481 -2.63 23.60 -2.74
CA MET A 481 -1.98 24.06 -3.96
C MET A 481 -1.68 22.89 -4.91
N LEU A 482 -1.26 21.74 -4.39
CA LEU A 482 -1.06 20.51 -5.18
C LEU A 482 -2.40 19.98 -5.72
N GLU A 483 -3.48 20.06 -4.94
CA GLU A 483 -4.84 19.72 -5.41
C GLU A 483 -5.27 20.65 -6.56
N MET A 484 -5.00 21.95 -6.45
CA MET A 484 -5.25 22.91 -7.52
C MET A 484 -4.41 22.63 -8.78
N ASN A 485 -3.13 22.28 -8.61
CA ASN A 485 -2.26 21.85 -9.71
C ASN A 485 -2.81 20.58 -10.38
N MET A 486 -3.32 19.63 -9.60
CA MET A 486 -3.94 18.40 -10.12
C MET A 486 -5.16 18.66 -11.01
N HIS A 487 -6.04 19.59 -10.63
CA HIS A 487 -7.17 19.98 -11.49
C HIS A 487 -6.72 20.52 -12.85
N ARG A 488 -5.68 21.37 -12.85
CA ARG A 488 -5.12 21.94 -14.08
C ARG A 488 -4.41 20.88 -14.92
N PHE A 489 -3.72 19.94 -14.28
CA PHE A 489 -3.10 18.81 -14.96
C PHE A 489 -4.15 17.91 -15.63
N GLY A 490 -5.21 17.54 -14.92
CA GLY A 490 -6.32 16.76 -15.46
C GLY A 490 -6.92 17.41 -16.71
N TRP A 491 -7.12 18.74 -16.68
CA TRP A 491 -7.55 19.52 -17.84
C TRP A 491 -6.60 19.41 -19.03
N ASN A 492 -5.31 19.60 -18.80
CA ASN A 492 -4.30 19.54 -19.85
C ASN A 492 -4.21 18.14 -20.47
N LYS A 493 -4.33 17.10 -19.65
CA LYS A 493 -4.45 15.72 -20.11
C LYS A 493 -5.73 15.52 -20.94
N SER A 494 -6.84 16.19 -20.60
CA SER A 494 -8.13 16.00 -21.29
C SER A 494 -8.08 16.63 -22.67
N LEU A 495 -7.44 17.80 -22.78
CA LEU A 495 -7.16 18.44 -24.06
C LEU A 495 -6.27 17.55 -24.94
N GLY A 496 -5.21 16.96 -24.37
CA GLY A 496 -4.35 16.01 -25.09
C GLY A 496 -5.12 14.80 -25.62
N LEU A 497 -5.99 14.20 -24.78
CA LEU A 497 -6.83 13.09 -25.18
C LEU A 497 -7.78 13.47 -26.32
N ILE A 498 -8.53 14.58 -26.17
CA ILE A 498 -9.49 15.02 -27.19
C ILE A 498 -8.77 15.33 -28.51
N TYR A 499 -7.56 15.91 -28.44
CA TYR A 499 -6.75 16.14 -29.63
C TYR A 499 -6.38 14.83 -30.33
N GLU A 500 -5.84 13.84 -29.61
CA GLU A 500 -5.53 12.53 -30.21
C GLU A 500 -6.78 11.79 -30.74
N LEU A 501 -7.92 11.91 -30.06
CA LEU A 501 -9.18 11.32 -30.54
C LEU A 501 -9.66 11.98 -31.83
N ASN A 502 -9.56 13.31 -31.98
CA ASN A 502 -9.90 13.98 -33.24
C ASN A 502 -8.95 13.56 -34.37
N GLN A 503 -7.65 13.43 -34.10
CA GLN A 503 -6.70 12.92 -35.10
C GLN A 503 -7.04 11.46 -35.50
N ALA A 504 -7.45 10.62 -34.55
CA ALA A 504 -7.90 9.26 -34.82
C ALA A 504 -9.18 9.22 -35.67
N LEU A 505 -10.09 10.19 -35.46
CA LEU A 505 -11.30 10.35 -36.25
C LEU A 505 -10.98 10.75 -37.70
N ASP A 506 -10.06 11.68 -37.91
CA ASP A 506 -9.66 12.18 -39.24
C ASP A 506 -9.12 11.06 -40.15
N ILE A 507 -8.50 10.03 -39.57
CA ILE A 507 -7.93 8.88 -40.29
C ILE A 507 -8.83 7.65 -40.28
N SER A 508 -10.09 7.78 -39.85
CA SER A 508 -11.03 6.66 -39.72
C SER A 508 -12.09 6.64 -40.80
N GLU A 509 -12.36 5.45 -41.34
CA GLU A 509 -13.33 5.28 -42.43
C GLU A 509 -14.78 5.17 -41.96
N ASN A 510 -15.00 4.61 -40.76
CA ASN A 510 -16.33 4.37 -40.19
C ASN A 510 -16.28 4.30 -38.67
N TYR A 511 -17.45 4.28 -38.02
CA TYR A 511 -17.58 4.26 -36.56
C TYR A 511 -16.85 3.07 -35.90
N SER A 512 -16.88 1.88 -36.53
CA SER A 512 -16.23 0.70 -35.95
C SER A 512 -14.70 0.85 -35.94
N ASP A 513 -14.13 1.38 -37.01
CA ASP A 513 -12.70 1.69 -37.11
C ASP A 513 -12.30 2.81 -36.13
N PHE A 514 -13.07 3.90 -36.09
CA PHE A 514 -12.84 4.98 -35.12
C PHE A 514 -12.86 4.49 -33.69
N LYS A 515 -13.87 3.68 -33.33
CA LYS A 515 -14.00 3.12 -31.98
C LYS A 515 -12.77 2.31 -31.57
N LYS A 516 -12.21 1.49 -32.47
CA LYS A 516 -10.99 0.72 -32.18
C LYS A 516 -9.78 1.63 -31.92
N LYS A 517 -9.58 2.66 -32.75
CA LYS A 517 -8.49 3.64 -32.58
C LYS A 517 -8.69 4.49 -31.32
N ALA A 518 -9.91 4.91 -31.03
CA ALA A 518 -10.24 5.64 -29.81
C ALA A 518 -9.92 4.83 -28.55
N LEU A 519 -10.24 3.53 -28.54
CA LEU A 519 -9.90 2.65 -27.42
C LEU A 519 -8.38 2.51 -27.21
N LEU A 520 -7.58 2.51 -28.28
CA LEU A 520 -6.11 2.50 -28.18
C LEU A 520 -5.58 3.76 -27.51
N VAL A 521 -6.05 4.92 -27.97
CA VAL A 521 -5.67 6.22 -27.41
C VAL A 521 -6.07 6.28 -25.93
N MET A 522 -7.31 5.91 -25.59
CA MET A 522 -7.79 5.94 -24.22
C MET A 522 -7.04 4.96 -23.31
N GLY A 523 -6.78 3.73 -23.77
CA GLY A 523 -5.99 2.74 -23.03
C GLY A 523 -4.56 3.22 -22.74
N LYS A 524 -3.94 3.91 -23.69
CA LYS A 524 -2.62 4.54 -23.50
C LYS A 524 -2.68 5.63 -22.42
N PHE A 525 -3.66 6.52 -22.46
CA PHE A 525 -3.84 7.55 -21.43
C PHE A 525 -4.15 6.94 -20.05
N ASP A 526 -4.86 5.82 -19.99
CA ASP A 526 -5.14 5.09 -18.75
C ASP A 526 -3.86 4.43 -18.19
N SER A 527 -3.02 3.84 -19.05
CA SER A 527 -1.74 3.25 -18.62
C SER A 527 -0.80 4.28 -17.96
N TYR A 528 -0.85 5.54 -18.40
CA TYR A 528 -0.09 6.63 -17.80
C TYR A 528 -0.61 7.05 -16.42
N LEU A 529 -1.89 6.80 -16.10
CA LEU A 529 -2.50 7.23 -14.83
C LEU A 529 -1.80 6.62 -13.62
N GLU A 530 -1.31 5.38 -13.69
CA GLU A 530 -0.59 4.77 -12.57
C GLU A 530 0.76 5.45 -12.32
N THR A 531 1.50 5.74 -13.39
CA THR A 531 2.77 6.46 -13.31
C THR A 531 2.58 7.88 -12.77
N GLU A 532 1.53 8.56 -13.23
CA GLU A 532 1.14 9.89 -12.75
C GLU A 532 0.68 9.88 -11.29
N TYR A 533 -0.07 8.85 -10.88
CA TYR A 533 -0.51 8.67 -9.50
C TYR A 533 0.69 8.50 -8.56
N ASN A 534 1.63 7.63 -8.90
CA ASN A 534 2.85 7.42 -8.12
C ASN A 534 3.72 8.69 -8.06
N GLN A 535 3.77 9.45 -9.16
CA GLN A 535 4.44 10.75 -9.20
C GLN A 535 3.78 11.76 -8.25
N ALA A 536 2.46 11.84 -8.22
CA ALA A 536 1.72 12.72 -7.30
C ALA A 536 1.98 12.38 -5.84
N ILE A 537 2.07 11.09 -5.50
CA ILE A 537 2.47 10.62 -4.15
C ILE A 537 3.90 11.08 -3.83
N ALA A 538 4.86 10.80 -4.70
CA ALA A 538 6.27 11.12 -4.48
C ALA A 538 6.49 12.63 -4.30
N VAL A 539 5.82 13.46 -5.11
CA VAL A 539 5.84 14.92 -4.94
C VAL A 539 5.24 15.31 -3.59
N SER A 540 4.06 14.78 -3.24
CA SER A 540 3.37 15.15 -1.99
C SER A 540 4.20 14.82 -0.75
N GLN A 541 4.83 13.64 -0.73
CA GLN A 541 5.68 13.21 0.39
C GLN A 541 6.96 14.06 0.52
N ASN A 542 7.61 14.39 -0.60
CA ASN A 542 8.82 15.21 -0.57
C ASN A 542 8.52 16.69 -0.32
N ALA A 543 7.38 17.20 -0.79
CA ALA A 543 6.90 18.53 -0.44
C ALA A 543 6.66 18.65 1.07
N ARG A 544 6.02 17.65 1.68
CA ARG A 544 5.85 17.58 3.14
C ARG A 544 7.18 17.61 3.89
N ARG A 545 8.14 16.79 3.48
CA ARG A 545 9.49 16.79 4.08
C ARG A 545 10.18 18.13 3.93
N TRP A 546 10.06 18.77 2.77
CA TRP A 546 10.61 20.10 2.54
C TRP A 546 9.96 21.16 3.43
N ASN A 547 8.64 21.13 3.60
CA ASN A 547 7.93 22.02 4.50
C ASN A 547 8.40 21.88 5.95
N ASP A 548 8.56 20.64 6.43
CA ASP A 548 9.10 20.35 7.75
C ASP A 548 10.54 20.87 7.90
N ILE A 549 11.39 20.71 6.87
CA ILE A 549 12.75 21.28 6.84
C ILE A 549 12.70 22.81 6.94
N LYS A 550 11.85 23.47 6.16
CA LYS A 550 11.74 24.94 6.13
C LYS A 550 11.17 25.50 7.44
N ALA A 551 10.15 24.86 7.99
CA ALA A 551 9.55 25.25 9.27
C ALA A 551 10.56 25.17 10.42
N ASN A 552 11.49 24.22 10.36
CA ASN A 552 12.49 24.00 11.40
C ASN A 552 13.91 24.44 10.99
N GLN A 553 14.04 25.33 10.00
CA GLN A 553 15.34 25.70 9.43
C GLN A 553 16.30 26.36 10.44
N GLU A 554 15.78 26.97 11.51
CA GLU A 554 16.60 27.55 12.58
C GLU A 554 17.35 26.46 13.36
N THR A 555 16.68 25.34 13.63
CA THR A 555 17.24 24.19 14.35
C THR A 555 17.97 23.22 13.42
N PHE A 556 17.46 23.04 12.19
CA PHE A 556 17.96 22.13 11.17
C PHE A 556 18.26 22.88 9.86
N PRO A 557 19.35 23.67 9.79
CA PRO A 557 19.67 24.52 8.64
C PRO A 557 20.20 23.76 7.41
N TYR A 558 20.30 22.42 7.47
CA TYR A 558 20.81 21.57 6.39
C TYR A 558 19.87 20.40 6.11
N TRP A 559 19.97 19.87 4.90
CA TRP A 559 19.26 18.67 4.48
C TRP A 559 20.19 17.76 3.68
N GLN A 560 19.97 16.46 3.77
CA GLN A 560 20.69 15.42 3.06
C GLN A 560 19.80 14.79 2.00
N TYR A 561 20.34 14.60 0.80
CA TYR A 561 19.71 13.82 -0.24
C TYR A 561 19.89 12.33 0.06
N THR A 562 18.81 11.55 0.05
CA THR A 562 18.85 10.12 0.36
C THR A 562 18.09 9.32 -0.69
N THR A 563 18.57 8.14 -1.04
CA THR A 563 17.92 7.21 -1.96
C THR A 563 17.44 5.96 -1.22
N ALA A 564 16.63 5.14 -1.88
CA ALA A 564 16.22 3.84 -1.33
C ALA A 564 17.39 2.82 -1.25
N GLY A 565 18.50 3.06 -1.96
CA GLY A 565 19.69 2.19 -1.95
C GLY A 565 19.55 0.88 -2.75
N ASP A 566 18.42 0.66 -3.42
CA ASP A 566 18.16 -0.53 -4.24
C ASP A 566 18.61 -0.39 -5.70
N SER A 567 18.63 -1.51 -6.43
CA SER A 567 19.05 -1.57 -7.84
C SER A 567 18.13 -0.83 -8.82
N HIS A 568 16.95 -0.35 -8.37
CA HIS A 568 16.03 0.45 -9.17
C HIS A 568 16.30 1.95 -9.05
N VAL A 569 17.20 2.36 -8.15
CA VAL A 569 17.71 3.74 -8.09
C VAL A 569 18.60 3.99 -9.30
N ARG A 570 18.33 5.07 -10.05
CA ARG A 570 19.16 5.45 -11.19
C ARG A 570 20.56 5.82 -10.71
N SER A 571 21.60 5.42 -11.47
CA SER A 571 23.00 5.71 -11.11
C SER A 571 23.21 7.19 -10.79
N SER A 572 22.74 8.09 -11.66
CA SER A 572 22.85 9.55 -11.43
C SER A 572 22.18 10.01 -10.13
N HIS A 573 21.11 9.35 -9.67
CA HIS A 573 20.47 9.68 -8.40
C HIS A 573 21.19 9.05 -7.21
N ALA A 574 21.80 7.87 -7.38
CA ALA A 574 22.68 7.26 -6.39
C ALA A 574 23.95 8.09 -6.16
N ASP A 575 24.45 8.78 -7.19
CA ASP A 575 25.59 9.70 -7.08
C ASP A 575 25.28 10.95 -6.22
N LEU A 576 23.99 11.25 -6.00
CA LEU A 576 23.56 12.28 -5.06
C LEU A 576 23.41 11.77 -3.62
N ASP A 577 23.38 10.46 -3.41
CA ASP A 577 23.12 9.87 -2.11
C ASP A 577 24.16 10.34 -1.08
N GLY A 578 23.65 10.78 0.08
CA GLY A 578 24.49 11.25 1.16
C GLY A 578 24.96 12.71 1.06
N LYS A 579 24.81 13.39 -0.10
CA LYS A 579 25.20 14.81 -0.23
C LYS A 579 24.33 15.71 0.67
N VAL A 580 24.97 16.66 1.35
CA VAL A 580 24.34 17.56 2.31
C VAL A 580 24.35 18.99 1.77
N PHE A 581 23.20 19.67 1.81
CA PHE A 581 23.04 21.01 1.30
C PHE A 581 22.45 21.95 2.36
N SER A 582 22.73 23.25 2.24
CA SER A 582 22.07 24.26 3.06
C SER A 582 20.63 24.45 2.61
N VAL A 583 19.71 24.66 3.56
CA VAL A 583 18.32 25.04 3.29
C VAL A 583 18.23 26.42 2.58
N SER A 584 19.25 27.26 2.76
CA SER A 584 19.33 28.59 2.13
C SER A 584 19.84 28.57 0.69
N ASP A 585 20.43 27.46 0.22
CA ASP A 585 20.95 27.32 -1.14
C ASP A 585 19.79 26.99 -2.11
N LYS A 586 19.31 28.02 -2.82
CA LYS A 586 18.24 27.89 -3.81
C LYS A 586 18.61 26.98 -4.98
N SER A 587 19.88 26.96 -5.37
CA SER A 587 20.35 26.09 -6.46
C SER A 587 20.28 24.63 -6.03
N ALA A 588 20.72 24.32 -4.81
CA ALA A 588 20.60 22.98 -4.25
C ALA A 588 19.14 22.55 -4.05
N GLY A 589 18.26 23.49 -3.67
CA GLY A 589 16.82 23.24 -3.58
C GLY A 589 16.18 22.77 -4.88
N SER A 590 16.82 22.99 -6.04
CA SER A 590 16.32 22.51 -7.33
C SER A 590 16.43 20.99 -7.53
N PHE A 591 17.19 20.29 -6.66
CA PHE A 591 17.34 18.83 -6.68
C PHE A 591 16.37 18.11 -5.72
N VAL A 592 15.45 18.83 -5.08
CA VAL A 592 14.46 18.22 -4.18
C VAL A 592 13.66 17.15 -4.95
N PRO A 593 13.70 15.87 -4.52
CA PRO A 593 12.98 14.79 -5.20
C PRO A 593 11.48 15.05 -5.31
N PRO A 594 10.80 14.43 -6.29
CA PRO A 594 11.31 13.44 -7.25
C PRO A 594 12.07 14.05 -8.44
N ASN A 595 13.19 13.43 -8.82
CA ASN A 595 14.06 13.85 -9.93
C ASN A 595 13.80 13.12 -11.25
N GLY A 596 12.67 12.40 -11.33
CA GLY A 596 12.23 11.66 -12.52
C GLY A 596 11.03 10.78 -12.20
N TYR A 597 10.40 10.19 -13.22
CA TYR A 597 9.32 9.22 -13.02
C TYR A 597 9.82 8.00 -12.24
N GLY A 598 9.01 7.51 -11.29
CA GLY A 598 9.37 6.38 -10.43
C GLY A 598 10.57 6.66 -9.52
N CYS A 599 10.89 7.92 -9.23
CA CYS A 599 12.01 8.27 -8.35
C CYS A 599 11.77 7.78 -6.91
N ARG A 600 12.74 7.02 -6.39
CA ARG A 600 12.74 6.43 -5.03
C ARG A 600 13.62 7.24 -4.06
N CYS A 601 13.77 8.54 -4.29
CA CYS A 601 14.62 9.43 -3.49
C CYS A 601 13.81 10.26 -2.50
N SER A 602 14.47 10.69 -1.43
CA SER A 602 13.90 11.36 -0.27
C SER A 602 14.88 12.40 0.30
N LEU A 603 14.43 13.08 1.35
CA LEU A 603 15.14 14.16 2.03
C LEU A 603 15.22 13.86 3.53
N ARG A 604 16.35 14.17 4.14
CA ARG A 604 16.55 14.08 5.60
C ARG A 604 17.05 15.41 6.16
N LYS A 605 16.37 15.97 7.16
CA LYS A 605 16.84 17.18 7.86
C LYS A 605 18.03 16.90 8.77
N LEU A 606 18.98 17.83 8.85
CA LEU A 606 20.21 17.69 9.63
C LEU A 606 20.51 18.95 10.45
N THR A 607 21.05 18.74 11.65
CA THR A 607 21.62 19.84 12.45
C THR A 607 22.96 20.27 11.87
N LYS A 608 23.43 21.47 12.26
CA LYS A 608 24.76 21.96 11.86
C LYS A 608 25.88 20.99 12.22
N ALA A 609 25.85 20.37 13.41
CA ALA A 609 26.88 19.42 13.84
C ALA A 609 26.90 18.15 12.96
N GLN A 610 25.73 17.62 12.60
CA GLN A 610 25.63 16.45 11.71
C GLN A 610 26.11 16.78 10.29
N ALA A 611 25.71 17.94 9.76
CA ALA A 611 26.12 18.39 8.43
C ALA A 611 27.64 18.57 8.33
N THR A 612 28.27 19.21 9.33
CA THR A 612 29.74 19.38 9.35
C THR A 612 30.46 18.03 9.42
N LYS A 613 29.91 17.04 10.12
CA LYS A 613 30.52 15.69 10.21
C LYS A 613 30.49 14.94 8.88
N ILE A 614 29.41 15.09 8.11
CA ILE A 614 29.25 14.41 6.81
C ILE A 614 30.01 15.15 5.69
N GLY A 615 30.03 16.48 5.75
CA GLY A 615 30.57 17.34 4.71
C GLY A 615 29.44 18.04 3.96
N ILE A 616 29.54 19.38 3.86
CA ILE A 616 28.54 20.22 3.20
C ILE A 616 28.93 20.39 1.73
N SER A 617 28.06 19.94 0.84
CA SER A 617 28.18 20.04 -0.61
C SER A 617 27.55 21.33 -1.14
N LYS A 618 28.04 21.79 -2.29
CA LYS A 618 27.40 22.84 -3.09
C LYS A 618 26.54 22.24 -4.19
N ALA A 619 25.62 23.03 -4.74
CA ALA A 619 24.85 22.64 -5.92
C ALA A 619 25.73 22.20 -7.11
N SER A 620 26.90 22.83 -7.30
CA SER A 620 27.87 22.44 -8.34
C SER A 620 28.36 21.00 -8.18
N ASP A 621 28.53 20.55 -6.94
CA ASP A 621 29.06 19.21 -6.62
C ASP A 621 28.00 18.14 -6.85
N ALA A 622 26.72 18.52 -6.82
CA ALA A 622 25.59 17.67 -7.22
C ALA A 622 25.53 17.55 -8.74
N ILE A 623 25.65 18.66 -9.47
CA ILE A 623 25.66 18.67 -10.94
C ILE A 623 26.82 17.86 -11.49
N ALA A 624 28.02 18.07 -10.96
CA ALA A 624 29.22 17.34 -11.38
C ALA A 624 29.10 15.82 -11.13
N ALA A 625 28.37 15.41 -10.08
CA ALA A 625 28.18 13.99 -9.78
C ALA A 625 27.12 13.33 -10.68
N MET A 626 26.03 14.03 -11.00
CA MET A 626 24.97 13.50 -11.87
C MET A 626 25.31 13.54 -13.37
N GLY A 627 26.14 14.50 -13.78
CA GLY A 627 26.41 14.81 -15.18
C GLY A 627 25.40 15.79 -15.81
N ASP A 628 25.85 16.51 -16.84
CA ASP A 628 25.06 17.53 -17.54
C ASP A 628 23.87 16.96 -18.34
N GLU A 629 23.98 15.71 -18.78
CA GLU A 629 22.91 14.99 -19.47
C GLU A 629 21.70 14.75 -18.56
N GLU A 630 21.94 14.26 -17.34
CA GLU A 630 20.87 14.07 -16.35
C GLU A 630 20.20 15.40 -16.01
N LEU A 631 20.99 16.45 -15.79
CA LEU A 631 20.48 17.78 -15.51
C LEU A 631 19.59 18.30 -16.66
N SER A 632 19.99 18.05 -17.91
CA SER A 632 19.22 18.41 -19.09
C SER A 632 17.92 17.62 -19.17
N ARG A 633 17.95 16.31 -18.87
CA ARG A 633 16.77 15.45 -18.80
C ARG A 633 15.78 15.91 -17.70
N MET A 634 16.28 16.22 -16.52
CA MET A 634 15.48 16.75 -15.41
C MET A 634 14.82 18.08 -15.79
N LYS A 635 15.52 18.98 -16.50
CA LYS A 635 14.96 20.24 -16.99
C LYS A 635 13.88 20.02 -18.05
N LYS A 636 14.14 19.18 -19.06
CA LYS A 636 13.20 18.85 -20.16
C LYS A 636 11.93 18.17 -19.61
N GLY A 637 12.07 17.24 -18.67
CA GLY A 637 10.96 16.55 -18.01
C GLY A 637 10.26 17.35 -16.90
N GLY A 638 10.72 18.58 -16.60
CA GLY A 638 10.11 19.41 -15.56
C GLY A 638 10.34 18.95 -14.13
N PHE A 639 11.32 18.07 -13.89
CA PHE A 639 11.73 17.57 -12.57
C PHE A 639 12.78 18.46 -11.90
N TYR A 640 13.47 19.33 -12.65
CA TYR A 640 14.40 20.30 -12.10
C TYR A 640 13.65 21.49 -11.46
N GLY A 641 13.72 21.60 -10.14
CA GLY A 641 13.11 22.67 -9.36
C GLY A 641 12.47 22.16 -8.06
N ASN A 642 12.40 23.01 -7.05
CA ASN A 642 11.87 22.63 -5.75
C ASN A 642 10.34 22.49 -5.78
N LYS A 643 9.83 21.26 -5.82
CA LYS A 643 8.39 20.98 -5.88
C LYS A 643 7.65 21.33 -4.58
N GLY A 644 8.34 21.29 -3.44
CA GLY A 644 7.80 21.74 -2.15
C GLY A 644 7.58 23.25 -2.10
N GLU A 645 8.44 24.05 -2.75
CA GLU A 645 8.25 25.50 -2.83
C GLU A 645 7.31 25.91 -3.98
N ALA A 646 7.43 25.23 -5.12
CA ALA A 646 6.61 25.49 -6.29
C ALA A 646 5.13 25.14 -6.04
N ASN A 647 4.85 24.15 -5.19
CA ASN A 647 3.52 23.58 -4.96
C ASN A 647 2.84 23.11 -6.26
N GLU A 648 3.64 22.54 -7.16
CA GLU A 648 3.20 22.03 -8.45
C GLU A 648 3.71 20.60 -8.62
N ILE A 649 2.82 19.66 -8.96
CA ILE A 649 3.21 18.28 -9.27
C ILE A 649 3.82 18.25 -10.67
N TRP A 650 3.09 18.79 -11.65
CA TRP A 650 3.56 18.94 -13.03
C TRP A 650 3.68 20.42 -13.40
N ARG A 651 4.71 20.75 -14.18
CA ARG A 651 4.74 22.01 -14.90
C ARG A 651 3.70 21.91 -16.00
N LEU A 652 2.61 22.65 -15.81
CA LEU A 652 1.31 22.32 -16.39
C LEU A 652 1.32 22.26 -17.92
N ASN A 653 2.17 23.02 -18.59
CA ASN A 653 2.15 23.10 -20.04
C ASN A 653 2.98 22.01 -20.74
N GLN A 654 4.07 21.52 -20.13
CA GLN A 654 5.09 20.71 -20.81
C GLN A 654 4.64 19.27 -21.14
N ALA A 655 3.76 18.67 -20.35
CA ALA A 655 3.44 17.25 -20.47
C ALA A 655 2.46 16.90 -21.62
N TYR A 656 1.48 17.78 -21.89
CA TYR A 656 0.40 17.50 -22.86
C TYR A 656 0.10 18.68 -23.78
N VAL A 657 0.11 19.90 -23.25
CA VAL A 657 -0.37 21.07 -24.00
C VAL A 657 0.69 21.63 -24.93
N ASP A 658 1.96 21.70 -24.53
CA ASP A 658 3.05 22.27 -25.35
C ASP A 658 3.27 21.52 -26.67
N GLN A 659 2.80 20.28 -26.75
CA GLN A 659 2.89 19.42 -27.93
C GLN A 659 1.73 19.64 -28.95
N ILE A 660 0.67 20.36 -28.56
CA ILE A 660 -0.49 20.65 -29.44
C ILE A 660 -0.22 21.95 -30.23
N PRO A 661 -0.58 22.04 -31.53
CA PRO A 661 -0.51 23.29 -32.29
C PRO A 661 -1.33 24.44 -31.66
N SER A 662 -0.84 25.68 -31.74
CA SER A 662 -1.42 26.86 -31.07
C SER A 662 -2.89 27.16 -31.41
N ASN A 663 -3.39 26.66 -32.54
CA ASN A 663 -4.68 27.02 -33.12
C ASN A 663 -5.88 26.35 -32.42
N GLY A 664 -5.65 25.33 -31.56
CA GLY A 664 -6.70 24.57 -30.84
C GLY A 664 -6.81 24.86 -29.33
N LYS A 665 -6.01 25.77 -28.77
CA LYS A 665 -5.91 25.96 -27.31
C LYS A 665 -6.77 27.12 -26.82
N LYS A 666 -7.91 26.83 -26.15
CA LYS A 666 -8.58 27.82 -25.30
C LYS A 666 -7.93 27.81 -23.90
N PRO A 667 -7.36 28.93 -23.41
CA PRO A 667 -6.83 29.00 -22.05
C PRO A 667 -7.96 28.88 -21.02
N ILE A 668 -7.64 28.38 -19.82
CA ILE A 668 -8.60 28.20 -18.72
C ILE A 668 -9.39 29.50 -18.46
N SER A 669 -8.72 30.65 -18.49
CA SER A 669 -9.31 31.98 -18.31
C SER A 669 -10.32 32.41 -19.40
N LYS A 670 -10.54 31.61 -20.44
CA LYS A 670 -11.54 31.85 -21.50
C LYS A 670 -12.63 30.78 -21.58
N LEU A 671 -12.55 29.71 -20.77
CA LEU A 671 -13.56 28.65 -20.75
C LEU A 671 -14.85 29.13 -20.09
N THR A 672 -15.99 28.78 -20.69
CA THR A 672 -17.32 29.08 -20.16
C THR A 672 -18.15 27.81 -19.96
N TYR A 673 -19.36 27.96 -19.41
CA TYR A 673 -20.31 26.87 -19.25
C TYR A 673 -20.72 26.19 -20.57
N GLN A 674 -20.65 26.90 -21.69
CA GLN A 674 -20.96 26.36 -23.01
C GLN A 674 -19.86 25.41 -23.49
N ASP A 675 -18.59 25.76 -23.26
CA ASP A 675 -17.45 24.90 -23.60
C ASP A 675 -17.50 23.56 -22.84
N ALA A 676 -18.15 23.54 -21.66
CA ALA A 676 -18.36 22.38 -20.83
C ALA A 676 -19.69 21.64 -21.08
N GLY A 677 -20.47 22.04 -22.11
CA GLY A 677 -21.75 21.40 -22.44
C GLY A 677 -22.82 21.52 -21.35
N LEU A 678 -22.79 22.60 -20.55
CA LEU A 678 -23.74 22.81 -19.46
C LEU A 678 -24.94 23.65 -19.88
N GLU A 679 -26.08 23.42 -19.23
CA GLU A 679 -27.27 24.25 -19.43
C GLU A 679 -27.09 25.65 -18.85
N SER A 680 -27.87 26.61 -19.35
CA SER A 680 -27.87 27.98 -18.82
C SER A 680 -28.35 28.03 -17.37
N SER A 681 -27.87 29.01 -16.59
CA SER A 681 -28.33 29.23 -15.21
C SER A 681 -29.84 29.46 -15.17
N ALA A 682 -30.43 30.09 -16.20
CA ALA A 682 -31.88 30.28 -16.28
C ALA A 682 -32.64 28.96 -16.38
N THR A 683 -32.13 27.98 -17.12
CA THR A 683 -32.72 26.65 -17.22
C THR A 683 -32.57 25.90 -15.89
N LEU A 684 -31.37 25.90 -15.31
CA LEU A 684 -31.09 25.24 -14.04
C LEU A 684 -31.95 25.80 -12.90
N ARG A 685 -32.18 27.12 -12.84
CA ARG A 685 -33.09 27.74 -11.86
C ARG A 685 -34.53 27.22 -11.99
N LYS A 686 -35.04 27.01 -13.19
CA LYS A 686 -36.41 26.49 -13.40
C LYS A 686 -36.61 25.07 -12.86
N LEU A 687 -35.54 24.29 -12.74
CA LEU A 687 -35.57 22.94 -12.15
C LEU A 687 -35.60 22.98 -10.61
N GLN A 688 -35.26 24.11 -10.00
CA GLN A 688 -35.21 24.25 -8.55
C GLN A 688 -36.58 24.55 -7.95
N LYS A 689 -36.85 23.98 -6.78
CA LYS A 689 -38.12 24.17 -6.06
C LYS A 689 -38.08 25.33 -5.06
N ASN A 690 -36.92 25.59 -4.47
CA ASN A 690 -36.77 26.52 -3.34
C ASN A 690 -36.28 27.90 -3.80
N LYS A 691 -36.82 28.95 -3.17
CA LYS A 691 -36.30 30.33 -3.26
C LYS A 691 -35.02 30.48 -2.45
N LEU A 692 -34.20 31.46 -2.80
CA LEU A 692 -33.02 31.84 -2.02
C LEU A 692 -33.44 32.26 -0.60
N PRO A 693 -33.02 31.54 0.46
CA PRO A 693 -33.34 31.92 1.83
C PRO A 693 -32.72 33.28 2.17
N LYS A 694 -33.51 34.20 2.71
CA LYS A 694 -33.04 35.49 3.22
C LYS A 694 -33.15 35.51 4.74
N SER A 695 -32.10 35.97 5.40
CA SER A 695 -32.05 36.19 6.85
C SER A 695 -32.50 37.61 7.20
N GLU A 696 -33.04 37.75 8.41
CA GLU A 696 -33.29 39.03 9.10
C GLU A 696 -32.00 39.61 9.74
N ASP A 697 -30.87 38.90 9.62
CA ASP A 697 -29.58 39.32 10.17
C ASP A 697 -29.14 40.71 9.67
N THR A 698 -28.64 41.51 10.60
CA THR A 698 -28.03 42.80 10.31
C THR A 698 -26.52 42.64 10.11
N ALA A 699 -25.88 43.60 9.46
CA ALA A 699 -24.42 43.64 9.35
C ALA A 699 -23.76 43.50 10.74
N GLN A 700 -24.33 44.16 11.75
CA GLN A 700 -23.82 44.14 13.11
C GLN A 700 -24.00 42.77 13.78
N SER A 701 -25.16 42.11 13.64
CA SER A 701 -25.36 40.78 14.22
C SER A 701 -24.42 39.73 13.63
N ILE A 702 -24.11 39.83 12.32
CA ILE A 702 -23.15 38.94 11.66
C ILE A 702 -21.74 39.13 12.22
N LEU A 703 -21.31 40.38 12.41
CA LEU A 703 -20.00 40.71 12.96
C LEU A 703 -19.86 40.28 14.42
N GLU A 704 -20.90 40.45 15.23
CA GLU A 704 -20.92 39.96 16.62
C GLU A 704 -20.86 38.43 16.70
N ASN A 705 -21.62 37.73 15.84
CA ASN A 705 -21.58 36.27 15.77
C ASN A 705 -20.23 35.76 15.27
N PHE A 706 -19.59 36.48 14.35
CA PHE A 706 -18.22 36.21 13.94
C PHE A 706 -17.26 36.36 15.12
N ASP A 707 -17.29 37.47 15.86
CA ASP A 707 -16.37 37.70 16.97
C ASP A 707 -16.51 36.66 18.09
N LYS A 708 -17.72 36.13 18.31
CA LYS A 708 -17.98 35.02 19.26
C LYS A 708 -17.39 33.69 18.83
N SER A 709 -17.30 33.44 17.52
CA SER A 709 -16.87 32.15 16.95
C SER A 709 -15.45 32.18 16.38
N ALA A 710 -14.86 33.37 16.23
CA ALA A 710 -13.56 33.56 15.63
C ALA A 710 -12.43 33.05 16.54
N GLN A 711 -11.48 32.38 15.92
CA GLN A 711 -10.21 31.99 16.53
C GLN A 711 -9.07 32.74 15.85
N GLU A 712 -7.94 32.86 16.54
CA GLU A 712 -6.78 33.56 16.02
C GLU A 712 -5.89 32.61 15.21
N TYR A 713 -5.62 32.99 13.97
CA TYR A 713 -4.79 32.25 13.03
C TYR A 713 -3.84 33.22 12.32
N ASN A 714 -2.53 33.02 12.45
CA ASN A 714 -1.50 33.89 11.86
C ASN A 714 -1.71 35.39 12.20
N GLY A 715 -2.10 35.69 13.45
CA GLY A 715 -2.36 37.06 13.93
C GLY A 715 -3.66 37.68 13.39
N GLN A 716 -4.54 36.89 12.77
CA GLN A 716 -5.82 37.34 12.23
C GLN A 716 -6.98 36.51 12.79
N LYS A 717 -8.07 37.19 13.20
CA LYS A 717 -9.32 36.53 13.60
C LYS A 717 -9.99 35.90 12.38
N ARG A 718 -10.27 34.60 12.44
CA ARG A 718 -10.94 33.84 11.38
C ARG A 718 -11.94 32.83 11.94
N VAL A 719 -12.96 32.52 11.14
CA VAL A 719 -13.90 31.40 11.36
C VAL A 719 -13.70 30.38 10.26
N LEU A 720 -13.49 29.12 10.62
CA LEU A 720 -13.30 28.04 9.64
C LEU A 720 -14.64 27.39 9.30
N LEU A 721 -15.00 27.43 8.01
CA LEU A 721 -16.13 26.69 7.43
C LEU A 721 -15.61 25.46 6.69
N LYS A 722 -16.46 24.46 6.51
CA LYS A 722 -16.15 23.27 5.70
C LYS A 722 -16.80 23.40 4.32
N ASP A 723 -16.05 23.09 3.28
CA ASP A 723 -16.63 22.92 1.94
C ASP A 723 -17.10 21.48 1.69
N TYR A 724 -17.67 21.24 0.50
CA TYR A 724 -18.21 19.95 0.06
C TYR A 724 -17.17 18.82 0.05
N SER A 725 -15.89 19.18 0.05
CA SER A 725 -14.76 18.27 0.04
C SER A 725 -14.08 18.15 1.41
N GLY A 726 -14.66 18.76 2.46
CA GLY A 726 -14.12 18.75 3.82
C GLY A 726 -12.97 19.73 4.08
N ARG A 727 -12.67 20.64 3.14
CA ARG A 727 -11.59 21.64 3.26
C ARG A 727 -12.01 22.76 4.20
N ASN A 728 -11.05 23.26 4.97
CA ASN A 728 -11.26 24.44 5.81
C ASN A 728 -11.20 25.70 4.94
N VAL A 729 -12.33 26.41 4.81
CA VAL A 729 -12.43 27.73 4.18
C VAL A 729 -12.52 28.77 5.28
N ALA A 730 -11.53 29.64 5.40
CA ALA A 730 -11.56 30.69 6.40
C ALA A 730 -12.36 31.90 5.94
N VAL A 731 -13.23 32.36 6.83
CA VAL A 731 -13.83 33.69 6.78
C VAL A 731 -12.97 34.59 7.65
N SER A 732 -12.44 35.67 7.08
CA SER A 732 -11.66 36.66 7.83
C SER A 732 -12.52 37.87 8.19
N ARG A 733 -12.15 38.54 9.28
CA ARG A 733 -12.84 39.75 9.72
C ARG A 733 -12.87 40.83 8.63
N ASN A 734 -11.74 41.07 7.99
CA ASN A 734 -11.60 42.06 6.92
C ASN A 734 -12.59 41.82 5.77
N VAL A 735 -12.78 40.56 5.38
CA VAL A 735 -13.71 40.20 4.29
C VAL A 735 -15.16 40.50 4.69
N LEU A 736 -15.54 40.29 5.96
CA LEU A 736 -16.87 40.68 6.44
C LEU A 736 -17.02 42.20 6.49
N ASP A 737 -16.05 42.90 7.06
CA ASP A 737 -16.08 44.37 7.18
C ASP A 737 -16.14 45.06 5.81
N ASP A 738 -15.57 44.46 4.75
CA ASP A 738 -15.63 45.01 3.40
C ASP A 738 -16.97 44.77 2.70
N HIS A 739 -17.61 43.62 2.96
CA HIS A 739 -18.83 43.21 2.27
C HIS A 739 -20.13 43.47 3.03
N LEU A 740 -20.04 43.91 4.28
CA LEU A 740 -21.19 44.29 5.13
C LEU A 740 -21.32 45.81 5.31
N LYS A 741 -20.75 46.62 4.41
CA LYS A 741 -20.86 48.08 4.40
C LYS A 741 -21.13 48.68 3.01
N GLY A 742 -21.61 49.92 2.99
CA GLY A 742 -21.72 50.74 1.78
C GLY A 742 -22.55 50.08 0.66
N LYS A 743 -21.98 50.03 -0.55
CA LYS A 743 -22.67 49.54 -1.76
C LYS A 743 -23.13 48.08 -1.70
N TYR A 744 -22.62 47.28 -0.76
CA TYR A 744 -22.93 45.86 -0.64
C TYR A 744 -24.18 45.55 0.21
N VAL A 745 -24.67 46.54 0.97
CA VAL A 745 -25.80 46.39 1.90
C VAL A 745 -27.11 46.95 1.33
N ASN A 746 -27.03 47.64 0.19
CA ASN A 746 -28.20 48.22 -0.48
C ASN A 746 -29.20 47.16 -0.98
N ASP A 747 -30.38 47.61 -1.39
CA ASP A 747 -31.48 46.75 -1.85
C ASP A 747 -31.12 45.90 -3.09
N ASN A 748 -30.08 46.30 -3.83
CA ASN A 748 -29.62 45.55 -4.99
C ASN A 748 -28.75 44.35 -4.60
N GLU A 749 -27.82 44.51 -3.67
CA GLU A 749 -26.85 43.47 -3.28
C GLU A 749 -27.33 42.63 -2.08
N GLU A 750 -27.89 43.27 -1.04
CA GLU A 750 -28.38 42.65 0.20
C GLU A 750 -27.45 41.60 0.82
N ARG A 751 -26.12 41.81 0.82
CA ARG A 751 -25.14 40.77 1.21
C ARG A 751 -25.30 40.24 2.62
N GLN A 752 -25.75 41.09 3.54
CA GLN A 752 -26.09 40.73 4.92
C GLN A 752 -27.21 39.69 4.99
N ARG A 753 -28.24 39.82 4.15
CA ARG A 753 -29.41 38.92 4.17
C ARG A 753 -29.10 37.54 3.59
N ILE A 754 -28.08 37.43 2.77
CA ILE A 754 -27.73 36.17 2.10
C ILE A 754 -26.51 35.46 2.72
N TYR A 755 -25.77 36.11 3.63
CA TYR A 755 -24.56 35.56 4.24
C TYR A 755 -24.79 34.23 4.96
N SER A 756 -25.94 34.03 5.59
CA SER A 756 -26.29 32.77 6.28
C SER A 756 -26.25 31.54 5.37
N ASN A 757 -26.38 31.73 4.05
CA ASN A 757 -26.28 30.66 3.05
C ASN A 757 -24.84 30.28 2.68
N VAL A 758 -23.83 31.09 3.02
CA VAL A 758 -22.42 30.83 2.62
C VAL A 758 -21.98 29.44 3.08
N LYS A 759 -22.28 29.08 4.34
CA LYS A 759 -21.95 27.75 4.88
C LYS A 759 -22.62 26.63 4.10
N SER A 760 -23.91 26.75 3.79
CA SER A 760 -24.67 25.71 3.10
C SER A 760 -24.25 25.55 1.64
N ILE A 761 -23.85 26.64 0.98
CA ILE A 761 -23.36 26.63 -0.40
C ILE A 761 -21.96 26.02 -0.48
N LEU A 762 -21.08 26.33 0.47
CA LEU A 762 -19.76 25.69 0.53
C LEU A 762 -19.90 24.18 0.70
N GLN A 763 -20.80 23.72 1.58
CA GLN A 763 -21.02 22.29 1.87
C GLN A 763 -21.75 21.55 0.74
N ASN A 764 -22.74 22.19 0.12
CA ASN A 764 -23.61 21.58 -0.90
C ASN A 764 -23.79 22.51 -2.12
N PRO A 765 -22.73 22.78 -2.90
CA PRO A 765 -22.83 23.53 -4.15
C PRO A 765 -23.42 22.65 -5.25
N ASP A 766 -24.14 23.26 -6.19
CA ASP A 766 -24.57 22.59 -7.42
C ASP A 766 -23.39 22.49 -8.38
N GLU A 767 -22.64 23.58 -8.56
CA GLU A 767 -21.44 23.60 -9.40
C GLU A 767 -20.25 24.20 -8.66
N VAL A 768 -19.04 23.72 -8.99
CA VAL A 768 -17.78 24.29 -8.49
C VAL A 768 -16.85 24.53 -9.66
N TRP A 769 -16.33 25.75 -9.77
CA TRP A 769 -15.49 26.20 -10.87
C TRP A 769 -14.12 26.65 -10.37
N LEU A 770 -13.05 26.29 -11.08
CA LEU A 770 -11.71 26.84 -10.87
C LEU A 770 -11.41 27.89 -11.95
N ASN A 771 -11.45 29.15 -11.56
CA ASN A 771 -11.29 30.30 -12.46
C ASN A 771 -9.90 30.94 -12.30
N GLU A 772 -9.20 31.16 -13.41
CA GLU A 772 -8.02 32.01 -13.47
C GLU A 772 -8.45 33.46 -13.69
N TYR A 773 -8.65 34.21 -12.61
CA TYR A 773 -9.20 35.57 -12.67
C TYR A 773 -8.14 36.63 -12.99
N LYS A 774 -6.86 36.32 -12.77
CA LYS A 774 -5.67 37.06 -13.22
C LYS A 774 -4.61 36.04 -13.60
N ILE A 775 -3.67 36.43 -14.46
CA ILE A 775 -2.56 35.55 -14.89
C ILE A 775 -1.87 34.96 -13.64
N GLY A 776 -1.89 33.63 -13.53
CA GLY A 776 -1.29 32.89 -12.42
C GLY A 776 -2.05 32.95 -11.09
N LYS A 777 -3.24 33.57 -11.03
CA LYS A 777 -4.09 33.62 -9.83
C LYS A 777 -5.42 32.93 -10.06
N PHE A 778 -5.71 31.97 -9.19
CA PHE A 778 -6.85 31.09 -9.29
C PHE A 778 -7.80 31.27 -8.12
N GLN A 779 -9.09 31.12 -8.38
CA GLN A 779 -10.14 31.14 -7.36
C GLN A 779 -11.15 30.03 -7.64
N TYR A 780 -11.71 29.47 -6.57
CA TYR A 780 -12.86 28.58 -6.63
C TYR A 780 -14.14 29.40 -6.59
N ASN A 781 -15.06 29.16 -7.52
CA ASN A 781 -16.40 29.71 -7.50
C ASN A 781 -17.38 28.57 -7.19
N PHE A 782 -17.99 28.62 -6.01
CA PHE A 782 -19.07 27.72 -5.61
C PHE A 782 -20.39 28.35 -6.03
N VAL A 783 -21.16 27.64 -6.85
CA VAL A 783 -22.40 28.13 -7.45
C VAL A 783 -23.56 27.28 -6.95
N LYS A 784 -24.64 27.94 -6.56
CA LYS A 784 -25.89 27.31 -6.19
C LYS A 784 -27.06 28.02 -6.84
N HIS A 785 -27.93 27.25 -7.47
CA HIS A 785 -29.12 27.73 -8.15
C HIS A 785 -30.33 27.59 -7.23
N TYR A 786 -31.11 28.66 -7.15
CA TYR A 786 -32.43 28.70 -6.53
C TYR A 786 -33.45 29.08 -7.59
N ASN A 787 -34.73 28.87 -7.33
CA ASN A 787 -35.76 29.08 -8.36
C ASN A 787 -35.85 30.55 -8.83
N ASP A 788 -35.49 31.50 -7.97
CA ASP A 788 -35.55 32.94 -8.21
C ASP A 788 -34.17 33.54 -8.49
N GLU A 789 -33.11 33.08 -7.82
CA GLU A 789 -31.76 33.64 -7.95
C GLU A 789 -30.66 32.56 -8.03
N THR A 790 -29.46 32.95 -8.46
CA THR A 790 -28.26 32.12 -8.34
C THR A 790 -27.31 32.79 -7.35
N MET A 791 -26.73 32.02 -6.43
CA MET A 791 -25.76 32.54 -5.47
C MET A 791 -24.36 32.00 -5.79
N VAL A 792 -23.38 32.89 -5.68
CA VAL A 792 -21.97 32.59 -5.94
C VAL A 792 -21.16 32.91 -4.71
N VAL A 793 -20.29 31.99 -4.31
CA VAL A 793 -19.33 32.15 -3.22
C VAL A 793 -17.94 31.92 -3.80
N ASN A 794 -17.02 32.86 -3.63
CA ASN A 794 -15.66 32.75 -4.15
C ASN A 794 -14.66 32.56 -3.02
N ALA A 795 -13.75 31.60 -3.19
CA ALA A 795 -12.62 31.39 -2.28
C ALA A 795 -11.31 31.26 -3.07
N GLU A 796 -10.21 31.71 -2.48
CA GLU A 796 -8.88 31.70 -3.11
C GLU A 796 -7.87 31.08 -2.14
N ILE A 797 -6.93 30.30 -2.67
CA ILE A 797 -5.81 29.80 -1.89
C ILE A 797 -4.78 30.92 -1.78
N SER A 798 -4.54 31.39 -0.57
CA SER A 798 -3.53 32.39 -0.25
C SER A 798 -2.36 31.73 0.48
N LYS A 799 -1.30 32.51 0.73
CA LYS A 799 -0.18 32.07 1.58
C LYS A 799 -0.58 31.75 3.03
N TYR A 800 -1.82 32.06 3.43
CA TYR A 800 -2.36 31.81 4.76
C TYR A 800 -3.36 30.65 4.80
N GLY A 801 -3.68 30.02 3.66
CA GLY A 801 -4.67 28.95 3.55
C GLY A 801 -5.77 29.27 2.54
N PHE A 802 -6.87 28.53 2.61
CA PHE A 802 -8.02 28.73 1.73
C PHE A 802 -8.97 29.78 2.32
N ASP A 803 -9.07 30.95 1.67
CA ASP A 803 -9.77 32.12 2.19
C ASP A 803 -11.01 32.44 1.36
N LEU A 804 -12.15 32.65 2.03
CA LEU A 804 -13.32 33.27 1.43
C LEU A 804 -12.98 34.69 0.97
N LYS A 805 -13.35 35.03 -0.26
CA LYS A 805 -13.12 36.37 -0.84
C LYS A 805 -14.38 37.19 -1.00
N THR A 806 -15.48 36.58 -1.44
CA THR A 806 -16.73 37.32 -1.70
C THR A 806 -17.90 36.34 -1.80
N TRP A 807 -19.13 36.85 -1.59
CA TRP A 807 -20.38 36.15 -1.88
C TRP A 807 -21.39 37.14 -2.46
N TYR A 808 -22.16 36.74 -3.47
CA TYR A 808 -23.10 37.63 -4.15
C TYR A 808 -24.18 36.87 -4.93
N LYS A 809 -25.25 37.60 -5.29
CA LYS A 809 -26.28 37.15 -6.25
C LYS A 809 -25.71 37.24 -7.66
N GLY A 810 -25.78 36.16 -8.44
CA GLY A 810 -25.27 36.02 -9.82
C GLY A 810 -26.04 36.85 -10.85
N LYS A 811 -26.14 38.16 -10.62
CA LYS A 811 -26.82 39.14 -11.48
C LYS A 811 -25.99 39.58 -12.68
N MET A 812 -24.69 39.34 -12.63
CA MET A 812 -23.77 39.54 -13.76
C MET A 812 -23.99 38.44 -14.81
N SER A 813 -23.42 38.62 -16.02
CA SER A 813 -23.43 37.54 -17.02
C SER A 813 -22.98 36.22 -16.39
N GLN A 814 -23.69 35.13 -16.67
CA GLN A 814 -23.32 33.80 -16.17
C GLN A 814 -21.87 33.41 -16.53
N ASP A 815 -21.33 33.98 -17.61
CA ASP A 815 -19.93 33.81 -18.02
C ASP A 815 -18.93 34.48 -17.08
N SER A 816 -19.37 35.31 -16.14
CA SER A 816 -18.50 35.93 -15.13
C SER A 816 -18.24 35.02 -13.94
N PHE A 817 -19.15 34.08 -13.65
CA PHE A 817 -19.06 33.20 -12.47
C PHE A 817 -19.03 31.70 -12.81
N ARG A 818 -19.59 31.28 -13.94
CA ARG A 818 -19.44 29.93 -14.52
C ARG A 818 -18.35 29.95 -15.59
N LYS A 819 -17.13 30.20 -15.10
CA LYS A 819 -15.93 30.47 -15.89
C LYS A 819 -14.75 29.66 -15.39
N GLY A 820 -13.98 29.09 -16.31
CA GLY A 820 -12.83 28.25 -16.00
C GLY A 820 -13.16 26.76 -16.01
N LEU A 821 -12.43 25.97 -15.21
CA LEU A 821 -12.58 24.52 -15.16
C LEU A 821 -13.75 24.11 -14.28
N VAL A 822 -14.63 23.25 -14.79
CA VAL A 822 -15.68 22.60 -13.97
C VAL A 822 -15.03 21.53 -13.11
N ILE A 823 -15.10 21.71 -11.80
CA ILE A 823 -14.59 20.77 -10.79
C ILE A 823 -15.68 19.84 -10.27
N LYS A 824 -16.92 20.35 -10.17
CA LYS A 824 -18.11 19.60 -9.76
C LYS A 824 -19.33 20.15 -10.51
N LYS A 825 -20.23 19.24 -10.88
CA LYS A 825 -21.56 19.49 -11.46
C LYS A 825 -22.57 18.57 -10.77
#